data_AF-A0A067DUZ0-F1
#
_entry.id   AF-A0A067DUZ0-F1
#
_cell.length_a   1.000
_cell.length_b   1.000
_cell.length_c   1.000
_cell.angle_alpha   90.00
_cell.angle_beta   90.00
_cell.angle_gamma   90.00
#
_symmetry.space_group_name_H-M   'P 1'
#
loop_
_entity.id
_entity.type
_entity.pdbx_description
1 polymer ?
#
loop_
_entity_poly.entity_id
_entity_poly.type
_entity_poly.pdbx_seq_one_letter_code
_entity_poly.pdbx_strand_id
1 'polypeptide(L)'
;MISIEKWRFSWTLVATVASVLTLVSVVHLFLFPLVPSFDYFTARQQIQNSCVPIKESAERVTNRVWENSPPQLNLDHRFPADLHNAVVYRNAPWKAEIGRWLSGCDSVAKEVDLVEMIGGKSCKSDCSGQGVCNHELGQCRCFHGFRGKGCSERIHFQCNFPKTPELPYGRWVVSICPTHCDTTRAMCFCGEGTKYPNRPVAEACGFQVNLPSQPGAPKSTDWAKADLDNIFTTNGSKPGWCNVDPEEAYALKVQFKEECDCKYDGLLGQFCEVPVSSTCVNQCSGHGHCRGGFCQCDSGWYGVDCSIPSVMSSMSEWPQWLRPAHIDIPINANITGNLVNLNAVVKKKRPLLYVYDLPPEFNSLLLEGRHYKLECVNRIYNEKNETLWTDMLYGSQMAFYESILASPHRTLNGEEADFFFVPVLDSCIITRADDAPHLSAQEHRGLRSSLTLEFYKKAYEHIIEHYPYWNRTSGRDHIWFFSWDEGACYAPKEIWNSMMLVHWGNTNSKHNHSTTAYWADNWDRISSSRRGNHSCFDPEKDLVLPAWKAPDAFVLRSKLWASPREKRKTLFYFNGNLGSAYPNGRPESSYSMGVRQKLAEEYGSSPNKEGKLGKQHAEDVIVTSLRSENYHEDLSSSVFCGVLPGDGWSGRMEDSILQGCIPVVIQVVISSFLLLCQNGSLKIRNKFRIDDS
;
A
#
# COMPACT_ATOMS: atom_id res chain seq x y z
N MET A 1 -52.19 37.07 31.09
CA MET A 1 -51.87 37.72 29.79
C MET A 1 -50.40 37.52 29.47
N ILE A 2 -50.04 36.51 28.68
CA ILE A 2 -48.83 36.49 27.85
C ILE A 2 -49.25 35.80 26.54
N SER A 3 -48.86 36.38 25.40
CA SER A 3 -49.30 35.94 24.07
C SER A 3 -48.41 34.82 23.52
N ILE A 4 -48.99 33.84 22.83
CA ILE A 4 -48.25 32.86 22.02
C ILE A 4 -48.39 33.27 20.55
N GLU A 5 -47.40 34.01 20.03
CA GLU A 5 -47.32 34.26 18.60
C GLU A 5 -46.89 32.99 17.86
N LYS A 6 -47.74 32.53 16.92
CA LYS A 6 -47.38 31.47 15.98
C LYS A 6 -46.46 32.03 14.90
N TRP A 7 -45.15 31.85 15.07
CA TRP A 7 -44.19 32.06 13.99
C TRP A 7 -44.50 31.14 12.80
N ARG A 8 -45.03 31.74 11.73
CA ARG A 8 -45.20 31.09 10.42
C ARG A 8 -43.86 31.08 9.69
N PHE A 9 -43.02 30.09 9.97
CA PHE A 9 -41.93 29.77 9.04
C PHE A 9 -42.52 29.32 7.69
N SER A 10 -42.03 29.90 6.59
CA SER A 10 -42.39 29.43 5.26
C SER A 10 -41.88 28.01 5.06
N TRP A 11 -42.72 27.14 4.49
CA TRP A 11 -42.34 25.78 4.10
C TRP A 11 -41.11 25.76 3.18
N THR A 12 -40.89 26.81 2.39
CA THR A 12 -39.66 26.95 1.57
C THR A 12 -38.41 27.10 2.43
N LEU A 13 -38.44 27.84 3.55
CA LEU A 13 -37.27 27.99 4.41
C LEU A 13 -36.97 26.68 5.15
N VAL A 14 -38.01 25.98 5.62
CA VAL A 14 -37.85 24.65 6.26
C VAL A 14 -37.28 23.65 5.26
N ALA A 15 -37.78 23.64 4.02
CA ALA A 15 -37.24 22.80 2.95
C ALA A 15 -35.79 23.18 2.58
N THR A 16 -35.44 24.47 2.52
CA THR A 16 -34.05 24.89 2.26
C THR A 16 -33.11 24.49 3.39
N VAL A 17 -33.50 24.69 4.66
CA VAL A 17 -32.69 24.28 5.82
C VAL A 17 -32.56 22.76 5.88
N ALA A 18 -33.63 22.00 5.63
CA ALA A 18 -33.59 20.54 5.55
C ALA A 18 -32.72 20.04 4.37
N SER A 19 -32.76 20.72 3.22
CA SER A 19 -31.90 20.41 2.07
C SER A 19 -30.43 20.75 2.34
N VAL A 20 -30.13 21.85 3.05
CA VAL A 20 -28.76 22.19 3.45
C VAL A 20 -28.26 21.22 4.52
N LEU A 21 -29.07 20.84 5.51
CA LEU A 21 -28.70 19.85 6.53
C LEU A 21 -28.51 18.45 5.94
N THR A 22 -29.33 18.04 4.98
CA THR A 22 -29.11 16.77 4.26
C THR A 22 -27.87 16.87 3.36
N LEU A 23 -27.63 17.99 2.65
CA LEU A 23 -26.40 18.18 1.85
C LEU A 23 -25.14 18.18 2.72
N VAL A 24 -25.15 18.81 3.90
CA VAL A 24 -24.02 18.82 4.85
C VAL A 24 -23.80 17.43 5.46
N SER A 25 -24.87 16.70 5.81
CA SER A 25 -24.79 15.32 6.31
C SER A 25 -24.28 14.36 5.23
N VAL A 26 -24.72 14.54 3.99
CA VAL A 26 -24.21 13.87 2.78
C VAL A 26 -22.71 14.15 2.64
N VAL A 27 -22.28 15.41 2.62
CA VAL A 27 -20.87 15.79 2.52
C VAL A 27 -20.03 15.21 3.67
N HIS A 28 -20.56 15.12 4.89
CA HIS A 28 -19.87 14.46 6.02
C HIS A 28 -19.79 12.93 5.89
N LEU A 29 -20.78 12.27 5.26
CA LEU A 29 -20.68 10.83 4.96
C LEU A 29 -19.73 10.55 3.79
N PHE A 30 -19.55 11.49 2.86
CA PHE A 30 -18.69 11.35 1.67
C PHE A 30 -17.24 11.82 1.85
N LEU A 31 -16.83 12.26 3.04
CA LEU A 31 -15.48 12.76 3.32
C LEU A 31 -14.64 11.89 4.26
N PHE A 32 -15.22 10.92 4.96
CA PHE A 32 -14.53 10.20 6.04
C PHE A 32 -14.76 8.69 6.02
N PRO A 33 -13.70 7.85 6.02
CA PRO A 33 -13.80 6.49 6.49
C PRO A 33 -13.99 6.52 8.02
N LEU A 34 -15.23 6.34 8.48
CA LEU A 34 -15.54 6.25 9.90
C LEU A 34 -14.96 4.94 10.49
N VAL A 35 -13.85 5.10 11.23
CA VAL A 35 -13.26 4.15 12.19
C VAL A 35 -12.48 2.95 11.57
N PRO A 36 -11.17 2.80 11.85
CA PRO A 36 -10.47 1.52 11.71
C PRO A 36 -10.98 0.52 12.76
N SER A 37 -11.23 -0.73 12.38
CA SER A 37 -11.71 -1.74 13.34
C SER A 37 -10.62 -2.13 14.35
N PHE A 38 -10.71 -1.61 15.57
CA PHE A 38 -9.90 -2.02 16.71
C PHE A 38 -10.51 -3.26 17.40
N ASP A 39 -9.95 -4.44 17.14
CA ASP A 39 -10.20 -5.66 17.92
C ASP A 39 -8.95 -6.57 17.86
N TYR A 40 -7.94 -6.29 18.70
CA TYR A 40 -6.76 -7.16 18.87
C TYR A 40 -6.16 -7.06 20.28
N PHE A 41 -6.78 -7.69 21.27
CA PHE A 41 -6.14 -7.99 22.57
C PHE A 41 -6.66 -9.26 23.25
N THR A 42 -6.23 -10.43 22.76
CA THR A 42 -6.14 -11.72 23.50
C THR A 42 -5.47 -12.76 22.57
N ALA A 43 -4.66 -13.72 23.00
CA ALA A 43 -4.14 -14.07 24.33
C ALA A 43 -2.72 -14.69 24.22
N ARG A 44 -1.97 -14.73 25.32
CA ARG A 44 -0.76 -15.54 25.45
C ARG A 44 -1.13 -17.02 25.61
N GLN A 45 -0.42 -17.94 24.95
CA GLN A 45 0.15 -19.12 25.63
C GLN A 45 1.28 -19.80 24.85
N GLN A 46 2.25 -20.32 25.59
CA GLN A 46 3.36 -21.12 25.09
C GLN A 46 2.93 -22.56 24.83
N ILE A 47 3.57 -23.24 23.87
CA ILE A 47 3.94 -24.67 23.96
C ILE A 47 5.22 -24.87 23.14
N GLN A 48 6.15 -25.67 23.66
CA GLN A 48 7.43 -25.97 23.02
C GLN A 48 7.28 -27.05 21.95
N ASN A 49 7.96 -26.90 20.82
CA ASN A 49 8.19 -27.98 19.87
C ASN A 49 9.43 -28.79 20.25
N SER A 50 9.32 -30.11 20.23
CA SER A 50 10.47 -31.04 20.21
C SER A 50 10.34 -31.96 19.00
N CYS A 51 11.31 -31.88 18.09
CA CYS A 51 11.39 -32.73 16.90
C CYS A 51 12.53 -33.74 17.05
N VAL A 52 12.30 -34.99 16.64
CA VAL A 52 13.34 -36.00 16.41
C VAL A 52 13.06 -36.68 15.06
N PRO A 53 14.05 -36.82 14.16
CA PRO A 53 13.85 -37.37 12.82
C PRO A 53 14.06 -38.90 12.77
N ILE A 54 13.49 -39.55 11.77
CA ILE A 54 13.85 -40.92 11.37
C ILE A 54 14.34 -40.90 9.91
N LYS A 55 15.53 -41.47 9.70
CA LYS A 55 16.11 -41.80 8.39
C LYS A 55 15.90 -43.29 8.14
N GLU A 56 15.70 -43.66 6.87
CA GLU A 56 16.14 -44.90 6.19
C GLU A 56 15.50 -44.90 4.77
N SER A 57 15.98 -45.60 3.74
CA SER A 57 17.34 -45.95 3.29
C SER A 57 17.17 -46.64 1.92
N ALA A 58 18.09 -46.48 0.96
CA ALA A 58 18.08 -47.27 -0.27
C ALA A 58 19.50 -47.46 -0.81
N GLU A 59 19.82 -48.69 -1.22
CA GLU A 59 21.17 -49.11 -1.61
C GLU A 59 21.45 -49.09 -3.13
N ARG A 60 22.75 -49.02 -3.41
CA ARG A 60 23.52 -49.24 -4.64
C ARG A 60 22.92 -50.16 -5.73
N VAL A 61 23.16 -49.79 -7.01
CA VAL A 61 23.68 -50.68 -8.08
C VAL A 61 24.71 -49.87 -8.94
N THR A 62 25.58 -50.55 -9.71
CA THR A 62 26.91 -50.05 -10.17
C THR A 62 27.17 -49.99 -11.69
N ASN A 63 27.91 -48.95 -12.12
CA ASN A 63 28.97 -48.86 -13.17
C ASN A 63 28.92 -49.57 -14.55
N ARG A 64 28.97 -48.77 -15.64
CA ARG A 64 29.94 -48.70 -16.80
C ARG A 64 29.25 -48.00 -18.01
N VAL A 65 29.74 -46.92 -18.66
CA VAL A 65 30.98 -46.71 -19.46
C VAL A 65 30.93 -47.51 -20.79
N TRP A 66 30.97 -46.95 -22.02
CA TRP A 66 31.11 -45.54 -22.51
C TRP A 66 30.78 -45.46 -24.05
N GLU A 67 30.14 -44.40 -24.59
CA GLU A 67 30.38 -43.90 -25.98
C GLU A 67 29.75 -42.51 -26.32
N ASN A 68 30.25 -41.84 -27.36
CA ASN A 68 30.01 -40.42 -27.67
C ASN A 68 28.88 -40.17 -28.68
N SER A 69 27.98 -39.24 -28.36
CA SER A 69 27.15 -38.48 -29.31
C SER A 69 26.74 -37.15 -28.65
N PRO A 70 26.66 -36.02 -29.39
CA PRO A 70 26.13 -34.79 -28.81
C PRO A 70 24.64 -35.03 -28.52
N PRO A 71 24.16 -34.82 -27.28
CA PRO A 71 22.77 -35.10 -26.96
C PRO A 71 21.88 -34.09 -27.68
N GLN A 72 21.09 -34.58 -28.65
CA GLN A 72 19.77 -33.98 -28.88
C GLN A 72 19.08 -33.95 -27.52
N LEU A 73 18.82 -32.75 -27.02
CA LEU A 73 18.28 -32.58 -25.68
C LEU A 73 16.80 -32.99 -25.69
N ASN A 74 16.54 -34.28 -25.54
CA ASN A 74 15.19 -34.81 -25.49
C ASN A 74 14.51 -34.35 -24.19
N LEU A 75 13.67 -33.32 -24.31
CA LEU A 75 13.02 -32.64 -23.19
C LEU A 75 12.02 -33.54 -22.44
N ASP A 76 11.57 -34.64 -23.07
CA ASP A 76 10.60 -35.60 -22.53
C ASP A 76 11.16 -36.47 -21.38
N HIS A 77 12.44 -36.32 -21.02
CA HIS A 77 13.09 -37.10 -19.95
C HIS A 77 13.44 -36.33 -18.68
N ARG A 78 13.10 -35.03 -18.56
CA ARG A 78 13.35 -34.30 -17.29
C ARG A 78 12.22 -34.39 -16.27
N PHE A 79 10.97 -34.59 -16.69
CA PHE A 79 9.83 -34.73 -15.77
C PHE A 79 8.79 -35.70 -16.36
N PRO A 80 8.58 -36.89 -15.77
CA PRO A 80 7.45 -37.73 -16.13
C PRO A 80 6.15 -36.96 -15.86
N ALA A 81 5.34 -36.78 -16.89
CA ALA A 81 3.96 -36.35 -16.70
C ALA A 81 3.20 -37.45 -15.95
N ASP A 82 2.32 -37.07 -15.03
CA ASP A 82 1.34 -38.01 -14.49
C ASP A 82 0.29 -38.38 -15.55
N LEU A 83 -0.62 -39.30 -15.20
CA LEU A 83 -1.73 -39.75 -16.05
C LEU A 83 -2.70 -38.61 -16.45
N HIS A 84 -2.49 -37.37 -15.98
CA HIS A 84 -3.34 -36.20 -16.19
C HIS A 84 -2.56 -34.99 -16.76
N ASN A 85 -1.34 -35.18 -17.26
CA ASN A 85 -0.48 -34.10 -17.79
C ASN A 85 -0.14 -33.00 -16.77
N ALA A 86 0.05 -33.33 -15.49
CA ALA A 86 0.67 -32.42 -14.52
C ALA A 86 2.20 -32.52 -14.55
N VAL A 87 2.87 -31.38 -14.29
CA VAL A 87 4.33 -31.27 -14.13
C VAL A 87 4.63 -30.73 -12.74
N VAL A 88 5.55 -31.37 -12.02
CA VAL A 88 5.93 -30.97 -10.67
C VAL A 88 7.01 -29.88 -10.72
N TYR A 89 6.74 -28.72 -10.13
CA TYR A 89 7.69 -27.62 -9.99
C TYR A 89 7.71 -27.16 -8.52
N ARG A 90 8.91 -27.14 -7.91
CA ARG A 90 9.14 -26.88 -6.47
C ARG A 90 8.18 -27.66 -5.54
N ASN A 91 8.03 -28.97 -5.80
CA ASN A 91 7.15 -29.89 -5.06
C ASN A 91 5.64 -29.57 -5.11
N ALA A 92 5.19 -28.68 -5.99
CA ALA A 92 3.78 -28.46 -6.30
C ALA A 92 3.45 -29.02 -7.70
N PRO A 93 2.32 -29.74 -7.88
CA PRO A 93 1.85 -30.18 -9.19
C PRO A 93 1.13 -29.04 -9.93
N TRP A 94 1.57 -28.73 -11.15
CA TRP A 94 0.99 -27.69 -12.01
C TRP A 94 0.49 -28.29 -13.32
N LYS A 95 -0.54 -27.71 -13.94
CA LYS A 95 -0.96 -28.09 -15.30
C LYS A 95 0.18 -27.87 -16.31
N ALA A 96 0.35 -28.80 -17.26
CA ALA A 96 1.50 -28.86 -18.17
C ALA A 96 1.95 -27.52 -18.78
N GLU A 97 1.05 -26.68 -19.28
CA GLU A 97 1.45 -25.42 -19.95
C GLU A 97 2.02 -24.38 -18.98
N ILE A 98 1.35 -24.11 -17.85
CA ILE A 98 1.84 -23.14 -16.86
C ILE A 98 3.10 -23.67 -16.15
N GLY A 99 3.18 -24.98 -15.90
CA GLY A 99 4.38 -25.63 -15.35
C GLY A 99 5.59 -25.61 -16.31
N ARG A 100 5.37 -25.73 -17.62
CA ARG A 100 6.41 -25.52 -18.64
C ARG A 100 6.83 -24.06 -18.75
N TRP A 101 5.89 -23.12 -18.64
CA TRP A 101 6.21 -21.69 -18.67
C TRP A 101 7.02 -21.27 -17.44
N LEU A 102 6.60 -21.66 -16.22
CA LEU A 102 7.32 -21.38 -14.97
C LEU A 102 8.69 -22.07 -14.90
N SER A 103 8.82 -23.31 -15.39
CA SER A 103 10.14 -23.95 -15.50
C SER A 103 11.01 -23.32 -16.60
N GLY A 104 10.43 -22.63 -17.58
CA GLY A 104 11.11 -21.71 -18.49
C GLY A 104 11.63 -20.43 -17.79
N CYS A 105 10.87 -19.86 -16.86
CA CYS A 105 11.27 -18.64 -16.14
C CYS A 105 12.53 -18.84 -15.26
N ASP A 106 12.61 -19.94 -14.50
CA ASP A 106 13.79 -20.25 -13.67
C ASP A 106 15.00 -20.76 -14.48
N SER A 107 14.83 -21.15 -15.76
CA SER A 107 15.90 -21.81 -16.55
C SER A 107 16.59 -20.96 -17.62
N VAL A 108 16.13 -19.74 -17.90
CA VAL A 108 16.70 -18.86 -18.94
C VAL A 108 17.65 -17.79 -18.39
N ALA A 109 17.57 -17.46 -17.10
CA ALA A 109 18.44 -16.45 -16.47
C ALA A 109 19.88 -16.99 -16.23
N LYS A 110 20.62 -17.25 -17.30
CA LYS A 110 22.08 -17.42 -17.27
C LYS A 110 22.68 -16.19 -16.59
N GLU A 111 23.56 -16.43 -15.62
CA GLU A 111 24.29 -15.34 -14.98
C GLU A 111 25.11 -14.58 -16.03
N VAL A 112 24.93 -13.26 -16.07
CA VAL A 112 25.73 -12.34 -16.88
C VAL A 112 26.69 -11.61 -15.96
N ASP A 113 27.94 -11.50 -16.38
CA ASP A 113 28.90 -10.59 -15.76
C ASP A 113 28.54 -9.17 -16.20
N LEU A 114 28.24 -8.31 -15.23
CA LEU A 114 27.76 -6.93 -15.40
C LEU A 114 28.74 -5.98 -14.72
N VAL A 115 29.04 -4.84 -15.35
CA VAL A 115 29.78 -3.75 -14.70
C VAL A 115 28.79 -2.83 -13.99
N GLU A 116 28.84 -2.79 -12.67
CA GLU A 116 28.12 -1.79 -11.86
C GLU A 116 29.04 -0.62 -11.54
N MET A 117 28.55 0.60 -11.70
CA MET A 117 29.27 1.81 -11.30
C MET A 117 28.96 2.14 -9.84
N ILE A 118 29.99 2.09 -9.00
CA ILE A 118 29.92 2.49 -7.59
C ILE A 118 30.23 3.99 -7.50
N GLY A 119 29.24 4.77 -7.02
CA GLY A 119 29.31 6.23 -7.01
C GLY A 119 30.36 6.79 -6.05
N GLY A 120 31.15 7.75 -6.54
CA GLY A 120 32.16 8.50 -5.76
C GLY A 120 32.00 10.02 -5.72
N LYS A 121 30.93 10.56 -6.33
CA LYS A 121 30.70 12.01 -6.36
C LYS A 121 30.45 12.55 -4.95
N SER A 122 31.03 13.71 -4.62
CA SER A 122 30.67 14.45 -3.41
C SER A 122 29.38 15.24 -3.60
N CYS A 123 28.66 15.50 -2.51
CA CYS A 123 27.51 16.40 -2.49
C CYS A 123 27.86 17.74 -1.84
N LYS A 124 27.12 18.80 -2.21
CA LYS A 124 27.34 20.14 -1.65
C LYS A 124 27.19 20.14 -0.13
N SER A 125 28.25 20.55 0.57
CA SER A 125 28.32 20.65 2.03
C SER A 125 27.97 19.34 2.76
N ASP A 126 28.19 18.18 2.14
CA ASP A 126 27.76 16.86 2.65
C ASP A 126 26.29 16.85 3.10
N CYS A 127 25.43 17.47 2.28
CA CYS A 127 24.00 17.64 2.55
C CYS A 127 23.68 18.31 3.89
N SER A 128 24.63 19.06 4.47
CA SER A 128 24.56 19.72 5.79
C SER A 128 24.15 18.80 6.94
N GLY A 129 24.30 17.48 6.81
CA GLY A 129 23.73 16.49 7.74
C GLY A 129 22.20 16.43 7.77
N GLN A 130 21.52 17.05 6.81
CA GLN A 130 20.05 17.15 6.69
C GLN A 130 19.52 16.48 5.42
N GLY A 131 20.27 15.52 4.88
CA GLY A 131 19.88 14.66 3.78
C GLY A 131 20.91 13.58 3.52
N VAL A 132 20.60 12.68 2.59
CA VAL A 132 21.52 11.62 2.12
C VAL A 132 22.14 12.06 0.78
N CYS A 133 23.46 11.91 0.65
CA CYS A 133 24.14 12.16 -0.62
C CYS A 133 23.93 10.98 -1.58
N ASN A 134 23.30 11.21 -2.73
CA ASN A 134 23.41 10.27 -3.84
C ASN A 134 24.78 10.47 -4.50
N HIS A 135 25.67 9.48 -4.34
CA HIS A 135 27.03 9.50 -4.87
C HIS A 135 27.16 9.15 -6.37
N GLU A 136 26.08 8.66 -7.00
CA GLU A 136 25.99 8.45 -8.47
C GLU A 136 25.71 9.78 -9.19
N LEU A 137 24.86 10.64 -8.61
CA LEU A 137 24.40 11.90 -9.19
C LEU A 137 25.16 13.13 -8.65
N GLY A 138 25.66 13.07 -7.41
CA GLY A 138 26.23 14.23 -6.69
C GLY A 138 25.16 15.17 -6.16
N GLN A 139 23.98 14.62 -5.80
CA GLN A 139 22.79 15.38 -5.38
C GLN A 139 22.31 14.93 -4.00
N CYS A 140 21.75 15.86 -3.22
CA CYS A 140 21.23 15.57 -1.88
C CYS A 140 19.74 15.25 -1.89
N ARG A 141 19.37 14.13 -1.26
CA ARG A 141 17.98 13.82 -0.87
C ARG A 141 17.70 14.42 0.50
N CYS A 142 17.06 15.59 0.56
CA CYS A 142 16.83 16.30 1.84
C CYS A 142 15.70 15.68 2.67
N PHE A 143 15.90 15.61 4.00
CA PHE A 143 14.88 15.16 4.94
C PHE A 143 13.72 16.17 5.08
N HIS A 144 12.61 15.74 5.69
CA HIS A 144 11.46 16.61 5.91
C HIS A 144 11.85 17.87 6.69
N GLY A 145 11.41 19.04 6.20
CA GLY A 145 11.77 20.35 6.76
C GLY A 145 13.03 20.99 6.14
N PHE A 146 13.69 20.36 5.16
CA PHE A 146 14.91 20.89 4.53
C PHE A 146 14.86 20.87 3.01
N ARG A 147 15.57 21.80 2.36
CA ARG A 147 15.69 21.88 0.89
C ARG A 147 16.99 22.54 0.41
N GLY A 148 17.08 22.66 -0.92
CA GLY A 148 18.20 23.28 -1.62
C GLY A 148 19.32 22.27 -1.88
N LYS A 149 20.25 22.61 -2.78
CA LYS A 149 21.28 21.68 -3.31
C LYS A 149 22.21 21.03 -2.26
N GLY A 150 22.18 21.48 -1.01
CA GLY A 150 22.92 20.91 0.13
C GLY A 150 22.10 20.84 1.41
N CYS A 151 20.75 20.84 1.33
CA CYS A 151 19.80 20.72 2.45
C CYS A 151 19.96 21.73 3.60
N SER A 152 20.60 22.88 3.36
CA SER A 152 20.84 23.92 4.35
C SER A 152 19.65 24.86 4.57
N GLU A 153 18.71 24.93 3.62
CA GLU A 153 17.53 25.78 3.74
C GLU A 153 16.43 25.08 4.52
N ARG A 154 15.86 25.73 5.54
CA ARG A 154 14.70 25.21 6.28
C ARG A 154 13.39 25.55 5.55
N ILE A 155 12.48 24.58 5.50
CA ILE A 155 11.07 24.77 5.16
C ILE A 155 10.27 24.73 6.46
N HIS A 156 9.35 25.68 6.62
CA HIS A 156 8.35 25.65 7.68
C HIS A 156 6.98 25.33 7.08
N PHE A 157 6.49 24.13 7.35
CA PHE A 157 5.13 23.72 6.99
C PHE A 157 4.13 24.27 8.00
N GLN A 158 2.92 24.56 7.53
CA GLN A 158 1.80 24.96 8.39
C GLN A 158 0.97 23.72 8.73
N CYS A 159 0.55 23.60 9.98
CA CYS A 159 -0.44 22.60 10.41
C CYS A 159 -1.88 23.02 10.05
N ASN A 160 -2.13 24.32 9.96
CA ASN A 160 -3.47 24.91 9.81
C ASN A 160 -3.58 25.67 8.49
N PHE A 161 -4.77 25.66 7.89
CA PHE A 161 -5.11 26.60 6.82
C PHE A 161 -5.24 28.04 7.36
N PRO A 162 -5.23 29.07 6.49
CA PRO A 162 -5.49 30.45 6.90
C PRO A 162 -6.79 30.59 7.71
N LYS A 163 -6.71 31.36 8.79
CA LYS A 163 -7.77 31.54 9.79
C LYS A 163 -8.86 32.48 9.28
N THR A 164 -10.11 32.25 9.67
CA THR A 164 -11.22 33.20 9.52
C THR A 164 -11.86 33.49 10.89
N PRO A 165 -12.73 34.51 11.03
CA PRO A 165 -13.45 34.76 12.29
C PRO A 165 -14.31 33.57 12.76
N GLU A 166 -14.84 32.79 11.81
CA GLU A 166 -15.64 31.59 12.06
C GLU A 166 -14.78 30.35 12.29
N LEU A 167 -13.58 30.32 11.73
CA LEU A 167 -12.64 29.19 11.76
C LEU A 167 -11.25 29.65 12.24
N PRO A 168 -11.05 29.82 13.57
CA PRO A 168 -9.79 30.32 14.14
C PRO A 168 -8.58 29.37 13.98
N TYR A 169 -8.81 28.14 13.49
CA TYR A 169 -7.78 27.16 13.12
C TYR A 169 -7.78 26.85 11.61
N GLY A 170 -8.51 27.64 10.81
CA GLY A 170 -8.73 27.40 9.39
C GLY A 170 -9.76 26.29 9.12
N ARG A 171 -9.96 25.97 7.84
CA ARG A 171 -10.78 24.81 7.45
C ARG A 171 -10.11 23.50 7.91
N TRP A 172 -10.91 22.47 8.11
CA TRP A 172 -10.42 21.14 8.48
C TRP A 172 -9.37 20.61 7.48
N VAL A 173 -8.37 19.94 8.03
CA VAL A 173 -7.22 19.29 7.38
C VAL A 173 -6.65 18.28 8.39
N VAL A 174 -6.00 17.19 7.99
CA VAL A 174 -5.51 16.18 8.96
C VAL A 174 -4.48 16.77 9.92
N SER A 175 -3.61 17.66 9.47
CA SER A 175 -2.61 18.32 10.32
C SER A 175 -3.19 19.33 11.31
N ILE A 176 -4.50 19.55 11.36
CA ILE A 176 -5.11 20.64 12.14
C ILE A 176 -4.70 20.58 13.63
N CYS A 177 -4.17 21.69 14.12
CA CYS A 177 -3.50 21.74 15.41
C CYS A 177 -3.88 23.01 16.20
N PRO A 178 -4.53 22.86 17.38
CA PRO A 178 -4.80 23.97 18.28
C PRO A 178 -3.76 24.09 19.41
N THR A 179 -2.82 23.14 19.51
CA THR A 179 -1.72 23.12 20.49
C THR A 179 -0.40 23.54 19.84
N HIS A 180 0.67 22.74 19.92
CA HIS A 180 1.97 23.03 19.32
C HIS A 180 2.12 22.35 17.96
N CYS A 181 2.28 23.15 16.91
CA CYS A 181 2.56 22.67 15.55
C CYS A 181 4.07 22.46 15.35
N ASP A 182 4.50 21.21 15.12
CA ASP A 182 5.81 20.94 14.56
C ASP A 182 5.84 21.36 13.08
N THR A 183 6.42 22.53 12.83
CA THR A 183 6.57 23.08 11.47
C THR A 183 7.56 22.30 10.59
N THR A 184 8.31 21.32 11.12
CA THR A 184 9.20 20.48 10.29
C THR A 184 8.44 19.41 9.53
N ARG A 185 7.32 18.89 10.07
CA ARG A 185 6.47 17.84 9.46
C ARG A 185 4.98 18.19 9.32
N ALA A 186 4.54 19.35 9.82
CA ALA A 186 3.12 19.70 9.99
C ALA A 186 2.36 18.69 10.87
N MET A 187 2.93 18.35 12.03
CA MET A 187 2.34 17.43 13.00
C MET A 187 1.96 18.18 14.29
N CYS A 188 0.94 17.69 15.00
CA CYS A 188 0.44 18.33 16.21
C CYS A 188 0.94 17.63 17.46
N PHE A 189 1.42 18.41 18.42
CA PHE A 189 2.00 17.93 19.67
C PHE A 189 1.51 18.74 20.87
N CYS A 190 1.69 18.17 22.06
CA CYS A 190 1.35 18.82 23.32
C CYS A 190 2.16 20.09 23.59
N GLY A 191 3.44 20.11 23.21
CA GLY A 191 4.30 21.28 23.27
C GLY A 191 4.93 21.57 24.63
N GLU A 192 5.85 22.54 24.63
CA GLU A 192 6.60 22.96 25.82
C GLU A 192 5.68 23.41 26.97
N GLY A 193 6.11 23.15 28.21
CA GLY A 193 5.33 23.45 29.42
C GLY A 193 4.33 22.35 29.82
N THR A 194 4.11 21.34 28.98
CA THR A 194 3.35 20.13 29.37
C THR A 194 4.27 19.07 29.98
N LYS A 195 3.68 18.07 30.67
CA LYS A 195 4.40 16.92 31.24
C LYS A 195 5.00 16.03 30.15
N TYR A 196 4.38 15.98 28.96
CA TYR A 196 4.85 15.21 27.82
C TYR A 196 4.88 16.06 26.53
N PRO A 197 5.85 16.97 26.36
CA PRO A 197 5.86 17.92 25.23
C PRO A 197 5.80 17.28 23.84
N ASN A 198 6.48 16.15 23.68
CA ASN A 198 6.57 15.41 22.42
C ASN A 198 5.43 14.38 22.24
N ARG A 199 4.41 14.37 23.13
CA ARG A 199 3.23 13.51 22.94
C ARG A 199 2.42 14.03 21.74
N PRO A 200 2.14 13.17 20.72
CA PRO A 200 1.26 13.50 19.62
C PRO A 200 -0.13 13.94 20.09
N VAL A 201 -0.75 14.82 19.33
CA VAL A 201 -2.15 15.25 19.50
C VAL A 201 -2.87 14.89 18.20
N ALA A 202 -3.73 13.87 18.26
CA ALA A 202 -4.61 13.53 17.14
C ALA A 202 -5.54 14.72 16.80
N GLU A 203 -6.09 14.74 15.59
CA GLU A 203 -6.76 15.91 15.02
C GLU A 203 -7.91 16.38 15.91
N ALA A 204 -8.81 15.46 16.28
CA ALA A 204 -9.95 15.76 17.14
C ALA A 204 -9.57 15.99 18.61
N CYS A 205 -8.41 15.49 19.06
CA CYS A 205 -7.95 15.53 20.45
C CYS A 205 -7.84 16.97 20.98
N GLY A 206 -7.46 17.92 20.13
CA GLY A 206 -7.34 19.33 20.50
C GLY A 206 -8.64 20.13 20.60
N PHE A 207 -9.79 19.53 20.24
CA PHE A 207 -11.04 20.25 20.01
C PHE A 207 -12.20 19.76 20.89
N GLN A 208 -13.26 20.57 20.94
CA GLN A 208 -14.50 20.22 21.63
C GLN A 208 -15.27 19.19 20.81
N VAL A 209 -15.69 18.12 21.46
CA VAL A 209 -16.44 17.02 20.85
C VAL A 209 -17.89 17.08 21.30
N ASN A 210 -18.80 17.33 20.36
CA ASN A 210 -20.23 17.37 20.62
C ASN A 210 -20.78 15.94 20.76
N LEU A 211 -21.59 15.74 21.81
CA LEU A 211 -22.32 14.49 21.99
C LEU A 211 -23.42 14.33 20.94
N PRO A 212 -23.62 13.11 20.41
CA PRO A 212 -24.65 12.84 19.42
C PRO A 212 -26.06 13.06 20.00
N SER A 213 -26.98 13.58 19.18
CA SER A 213 -28.38 13.79 19.56
C SER A 213 -29.18 12.49 19.72
N GLN A 214 -28.63 11.36 19.27
CA GLN A 214 -29.22 10.03 19.36
C GLN A 214 -28.18 9.03 19.90
N PRO A 215 -28.56 8.09 20.79
CA PRO A 215 -27.66 7.03 21.24
C PRO A 215 -27.12 6.21 20.06
N GLY A 216 -25.80 6.02 20.01
CA GLY A 216 -25.13 5.22 18.97
C GLY A 216 -24.78 5.96 17.67
N ALA A 217 -25.19 7.22 17.48
CA ALA A 217 -24.66 8.04 16.39
C ALA A 217 -23.23 8.54 16.70
N PRO A 218 -22.37 8.79 15.69
CA PRO A 218 -20.99 9.19 15.93
C PRO A 218 -20.87 10.56 16.64
N LYS A 219 -19.88 10.68 17.53
CA LYS A 219 -19.45 11.95 18.13
C LYS A 219 -19.00 12.92 17.01
N SER A 220 -19.24 14.23 17.14
CA SER A 220 -18.84 15.21 16.11
C SER A 220 -17.97 16.34 16.66
N THR A 221 -16.84 16.60 16.02
CA THR A 221 -15.84 17.58 16.47
C THR A 221 -16.19 19.00 16.01
N ASP A 222 -16.13 19.97 16.92
CA ASP A 222 -16.22 21.39 16.61
C ASP A 222 -14.82 21.95 16.31
N TRP A 223 -14.43 21.91 15.04
CA TRP A 223 -13.13 22.40 14.55
C TRP A 223 -12.91 23.91 14.73
N ALA A 224 -13.94 24.68 15.13
CA ALA A 224 -13.79 26.09 15.49
C ALA A 224 -13.44 26.29 16.97
N LYS A 225 -13.70 25.30 17.84
CA LYS A 225 -13.53 25.41 19.30
C LYS A 225 -12.47 24.44 19.83
N ALA A 226 -11.31 24.96 20.17
CA ALA A 226 -10.30 24.20 20.89
C ALA A 226 -10.73 23.87 22.33
N ASP A 227 -10.27 22.73 22.85
CA ASP A 227 -10.56 22.24 24.20
C ASP A 227 -9.33 22.37 25.12
N LEU A 228 -8.70 23.54 25.09
CA LEU A 228 -7.41 23.81 25.73
C LEU A 228 -7.44 23.61 27.26
N ASP A 229 -8.56 23.94 27.91
CA ASP A 229 -8.75 23.80 29.36
C ASP A 229 -8.74 22.33 29.82
N ASN A 230 -9.17 21.41 28.96
CA ASN A 230 -9.24 19.99 29.27
C ASN A 230 -8.00 19.25 28.76
N ILE A 231 -7.54 19.47 27.51
CA ILE A 231 -6.38 18.75 26.96
C ILE A 231 -5.11 18.91 27.82
N PHE A 232 -4.90 20.08 28.42
CA PHE A 232 -3.80 20.39 29.34
C PHE A 232 -4.14 20.22 30.83
N THR A 233 -5.30 19.67 31.18
CA THR A 233 -5.69 19.55 32.59
C THR A 233 -4.77 18.63 33.38
N THR A 234 -4.49 18.99 34.62
CA THR A 234 -3.87 18.13 35.65
C THR A 234 -4.91 17.60 36.65
N ASN A 235 -6.18 17.97 36.48
CA ASN A 235 -7.27 17.50 37.34
C ASN A 235 -7.76 16.13 36.85
N GLY A 236 -7.44 15.07 37.59
CA GLY A 236 -7.84 13.69 37.24
C GLY A 236 -9.34 13.45 37.11
N SER A 237 -10.20 14.35 37.61
CA SER A 237 -11.66 14.28 37.43
C SER A 237 -12.16 14.94 36.12
N LYS A 238 -11.26 15.44 35.28
CA LYS A 238 -11.54 15.96 33.93
C LYS A 238 -10.80 15.12 32.88
N PRO A 239 -11.38 14.91 31.68
CA PRO A 239 -10.70 14.18 30.62
C PRO A 239 -9.53 15.00 30.06
N GLY A 240 -8.30 14.57 30.36
CA GLY A 240 -7.07 15.20 29.87
C GLY A 240 -6.37 14.43 28.74
N TRP A 241 -5.23 14.95 28.29
CA TRP A 241 -4.31 14.21 27.41
C TRP A 241 -2.83 14.55 27.66
N CYS A 242 -2.46 15.81 27.50
CA CYS A 242 -1.05 16.23 27.44
C CYS A 242 -0.32 16.15 28.79
N ASN A 243 -1.07 16.22 29.89
CA ASN A 243 -0.56 16.12 31.25
C ASN A 243 -0.99 14.82 31.96
N VAL A 244 -1.78 13.96 31.30
CA VAL A 244 -2.23 12.67 31.85
C VAL A 244 -1.05 11.69 31.95
N ASP A 245 -0.89 11.07 33.11
CA ASP A 245 0.05 9.99 33.29
C ASP A 245 -0.55 8.65 32.79
N PRO A 246 0.13 7.91 31.90
CA PRO A 246 -0.35 6.61 31.43
C PRO A 246 -0.58 5.61 32.56
N GLU A 247 0.27 5.55 33.59
CA GLU A 247 0.12 4.61 34.69
C GLU A 247 -1.13 4.92 35.53
N GLU A 248 -1.43 6.21 35.73
CA GLU A 248 -2.64 6.62 36.44
C GLU A 248 -3.91 6.36 35.63
N ALA A 249 -3.86 6.54 34.30
CA ALA A 249 -4.96 6.25 33.40
C ALA A 249 -5.25 4.74 33.32
N TYR A 250 -4.23 3.90 33.18
CA TYR A 250 -4.37 2.44 33.19
C TYR A 250 -4.81 1.90 34.55
N ALA A 251 -4.46 2.59 35.65
CA ALA A 251 -4.99 2.32 36.99
C ALA A 251 -6.40 2.89 37.25
N LEU A 252 -7.06 3.46 36.23
CA LEU A 252 -8.40 4.07 36.29
C LEU A 252 -8.53 5.20 37.35
N LYS A 253 -7.42 5.90 37.65
CA LYS A 253 -7.37 7.00 38.64
C LYS A 253 -7.70 8.36 38.05
N VAL A 254 -7.52 8.52 36.74
CA VAL A 254 -7.71 9.78 36.02
C VAL A 254 -8.53 9.57 34.75
N GLN A 255 -9.31 10.57 34.36
CA GLN A 255 -10.02 10.59 33.09
C GLN A 255 -9.10 11.10 31.97
N PHE A 256 -9.29 10.56 30.76
CA PHE A 256 -8.61 11.02 29.56
C PHE A 256 -9.60 11.16 28.40
N LYS A 257 -9.19 11.92 27.37
CA LYS A 257 -9.97 12.13 26.15
C LYS A 257 -9.84 10.89 25.26
N GLU A 258 -10.93 10.13 25.10
CA GLU A 258 -10.98 8.89 24.31
C GLU A 258 -10.76 9.12 22.81
N GLU A 259 -11.11 10.32 22.33
CA GLU A 259 -10.85 10.81 20.97
C GLU A 259 -9.36 11.09 20.68
N CYS A 260 -8.49 10.95 21.69
CA CYS A 260 -7.06 11.03 21.55
C CYS A 260 -6.47 9.61 21.50
N ASP A 261 -5.78 9.31 20.41
CA ASP A 261 -5.20 8.01 20.11
C ASP A 261 -3.78 8.14 19.54
N CYS A 262 -3.00 7.06 19.62
CA CYS A 262 -1.64 7.06 19.13
C CYS A 262 -1.55 6.74 17.64
N LYS A 263 -1.72 7.75 16.78
CA LYS A 263 -1.73 7.59 15.31
C LYS A 263 -0.38 7.59 14.61
N TYR A 264 0.63 8.29 15.14
CA TYR A 264 1.93 8.47 14.48
C TYR A 264 2.82 7.22 14.58
N ASP A 265 3.69 7.02 13.59
CA ASP A 265 4.59 5.86 13.52
C ASP A 265 5.77 5.98 14.49
N GLY A 266 6.35 4.84 14.88
CA GLY A 266 7.38 4.76 15.92
C GLY A 266 6.86 4.84 17.36
N LEU A 267 5.54 4.92 17.56
CA LEU A 267 4.91 5.02 18.88
C LEU A 267 3.69 4.09 19.02
N LEU A 268 3.60 3.44 20.18
CA LEU A 268 2.49 2.59 20.65
C LEU A 268 2.05 2.99 22.08
N GLY A 269 1.08 2.25 22.63
CA GLY A 269 0.37 2.61 23.86
C GLY A 269 -0.82 3.53 23.57
N GLN A 270 -1.75 3.67 24.53
CA GLN A 270 -2.88 4.58 24.39
C GLN A 270 -2.39 6.03 24.24
N PHE A 271 -1.30 6.41 24.93
CA PHE A 271 -0.82 7.79 25.04
C PHE A 271 0.50 8.05 24.28
N CYS A 272 0.84 7.18 23.32
CA CYS A 272 2.14 7.17 22.63
C CYS A 272 3.36 7.08 23.55
N GLU A 273 3.23 6.39 24.69
CA GLU A 273 4.29 6.26 25.68
C GLU A 273 5.29 5.13 25.40
N VAL A 274 4.97 4.20 24.49
CA VAL A 274 5.84 3.06 24.14
C VAL A 274 6.57 3.34 22.82
N PRO A 275 7.88 3.62 22.82
CA PRO A 275 8.64 3.80 21.59
C PRO A 275 8.86 2.46 20.89
N VAL A 276 8.65 2.43 19.58
CA VAL A 276 8.91 1.30 18.69
C VAL A 276 9.66 1.75 17.44
N SER A 277 10.17 0.79 16.67
CA SER A 277 10.77 1.07 15.37
C SER A 277 9.74 1.67 14.42
N SER A 278 10.08 2.76 13.75
CA SER A 278 9.31 3.23 12.61
C SER A 278 9.54 2.33 11.38
N THR A 279 8.62 2.42 10.43
CA THR A 279 8.73 1.72 9.14
C THR A 279 9.51 2.57 8.14
N CYS A 280 10.58 2.00 7.61
CA CYS A 280 11.31 2.50 6.44
C CYS A 280 11.44 1.40 5.39
N VAL A 281 11.68 1.81 4.14
CA VAL A 281 11.95 0.89 3.02
C VAL A 281 13.11 -0.04 3.41
N ASN A 282 12.87 -1.36 3.38
CA ASN A 282 13.81 -2.42 3.78
C ASN A 282 14.48 -2.21 5.17
N GLN A 283 13.87 -1.44 6.08
CA GLN A 283 14.51 -0.98 7.33
C GLN A 283 15.94 -0.46 7.13
N CYS A 284 16.16 0.32 6.07
CA CYS A 284 17.45 0.92 5.75
C CYS A 284 18.58 -0.10 5.51
N SER A 285 18.22 -1.34 5.13
CA SER A 285 19.13 -2.45 4.83
C SER A 285 20.15 -2.79 5.94
N GLY A 286 19.96 -2.27 7.16
CA GLY A 286 20.95 -2.36 8.23
C GLY A 286 22.12 -1.37 8.14
N HIS A 287 22.08 -0.41 7.22
CA HIS A 287 23.13 0.59 6.94
C HIS A 287 22.62 2.04 7.12
N GLY A 288 21.77 2.26 8.13
CA GLY A 288 21.26 3.58 8.46
C GLY A 288 20.18 3.58 9.54
N HIS A 289 19.85 4.79 10.01
CA HIS A 289 18.80 5.04 10.99
C HIS A 289 17.46 5.38 10.31
N CYS A 290 16.37 4.72 10.70
CA CYS A 290 15.05 5.00 10.15
C CYS A 290 14.38 6.22 10.79
N ARG A 291 14.00 7.21 9.97
CA ARG A 291 13.26 8.41 10.35
C ARG A 291 11.83 8.37 9.80
N GLY A 292 10.96 7.54 10.38
CA GLY A 292 9.52 7.52 10.04
C GLY A 292 9.14 7.05 8.63
N GLY A 293 10.12 6.69 7.78
CA GLY A 293 9.92 6.47 6.35
C GLY A 293 11.12 6.87 5.48
N PHE A 294 11.98 7.74 5.99
CA PHE A 294 13.24 8.14 5.35
C PHE A 294 14.43 7.52 6.06
N CYS A 295 15.30 6.83 5.33
CA CYS A 295 16.55 6.34 5.88
C CYS A 295 17.64 7.43 5.91
N GLN A 296 18.23 7.65 7.09
CA GLN A 296 19.47 8.40 7.27
C GLN A 296 20.63 7.39 7.21
N CYS A 297 21.28 7.30 6.05
CA CYS A 297 22.32 6.29 5.81
C CYS A 297 23.61 6.55 6.58
N ASP A 298 24.29 5.45 6.91
CA ASP A 298 25.64 5.48 7.48
C ASP A 298 26.66 5.95 6.44
N SER A 299 27.83 6.41 6.90
CA SER A 299 28.88 6.89 5.99
C SER A 299 29.32 5.78 5.03
N GLY A 300 29.34 6.11 3.73
CA GLY A 300 29.62 5.14 2.68
C GLY A 300 28.39 4.45 2.09
N TRP A 301 27.17 4.76 2.53
CA TRP A 301 25.93 4.14 2.03
C TRP A 301 24.91 5.18 1.57
N TYR A 302 24.13 4.85 0.54
CA TYR A 302 23.09 5.72 -0.02
C TYR A 302 21.97 4.94 -0.73
N GLY A 303 21.05 5.69 -1.34
CA GLY A 303 19.79 5.20 -1.89
C GLY A 303 18.64 5.27 -0.88
N VAL A 304 17.42 5.04 -1.35
CA VAL A 304 16.18 5.15 -0.55
C VAL A 304 16.17 4.31 0.73
N ASP A 305 16.86 3.17 0.70
CA ASP A 305 16.94 2.16 1.74
C ASP A 305 18.38 1.84 2.17
N CYS A 306 19.33 2.73 1.88
CA CYS A 306 20.77 2.58 2.18
C CYS A 306 21.41 1.28 1.65
N SER A 307 20.82 0.63 0.65
CA SER A 307 21.35 -0.60 0.06
C SER A 307 22.51 -0.40 -0.92
N ILE A 308 22.81 0.84 -1.30
CA ILE A 308 23.84 1.16 -2.31
C ILE A 308 25.13 1.62 -1.60
N PRO A 309 26.23 0.85 -1.68
CA PRO A 309 27.52 1.33 -1.21
C PRO A 309 28.08 2.41 -2.15
N SER A 310 28.78 3.38 -1.56
CA SER A 310 29.68 4.30 -2.27
C SER A 310 31.12 3.82 -2.17
N VAL A 311 32.01 4.47 -2.92
CA VAL A 311 33.46 4.16 -2.91
C VAL A 311 34.17 4.38 -1.55
N MET A 312 33.46 4.93 -0.55
CA MET A 312 33.96 5.09 0.83
C MET A 312 33.66 3.90 1.74
N SER A 313 32.79 2.98 1.34
CA SER A 313 32.38 1.81 2.14
C SER A 313 33.38 0.65 2.06
N SER A 314 33.36 -0.24 3.06
CA SER A 314 34.16 -1.47 3.02
C SER A 314 33.53 -2.51 2.10
N MET A 315 34.30 -3.00 1.13
CA MET A 315 33.88 -4.07 0.21
C MET A 315 33.47 -5.38 0.92
N SER A 316 33.96 -5.63 2.14
CA SER A 316 33.54 -6.78 2.95
C SER A 316 32.07 -6.71 3.40
N GLU A 317 31.52 -5.50 3.47
CA GLU A 317 30.17 -5.21 3.97
C GLU A 317 29.14 -5.14 2.84
N TRP A 318 29.58 -5.08 1.58
CA TRP A 318 28.70 -4.97 0.41
C TRP A 318 27.65 -6.09 0.35
N PRO A 319 26.42 -5.78 -0.09
CA PRO A 319 25.33 -6.75 -0.10
C PRO A 319 25.61 -7.85 -1.12
N GLN A 320 25.14 -9.07 -0.86
CA GLN A 320 25.49 -10.26 -1.65
C GLN A 320 25.21 -10.10 -3.15
N TRP A 321 24.16 -9.36 -3.53
CA TRP A 321 23.79 -9.09 -4.92
C TRP A 321 24.73 -8.12 -5.65
N LEU A 322 25.62 -7.43 -4.93
CA LEU A 322 26.61 -6.47 -5.46
C LEU A 322 28.06 -6.86 -5.13
N ARG A 323 28.30 -8.01 -4.47
CA ARG A 323 29.67 -8.46 -4.17
C ARG A 323 30.42 -8.77 -5.48
N PRO A 324 31.52 -8.06 -5.78
CA PRO A 324 32.20 -8.20 -7.06
C PRO A 324 32.98 -9.51 -7.14
N ALA A 325 33.02 -10.08 -8.34
CA ALA A 325 34.00 -11.10 -8.71
C ALA A 325 35.39 -10.47 -8.93
N HIS A 326 35.43 -9.24 -9.45
CA HIS A 326 36.63 -8.41 -9.55
C HIS A 326 36.24 -6.91 -9.56
N ILE A 327 37.18 -6.03 -9.20
CA ILE A 327 37.01 -4.58 -9.25
C ILE A 327 38.09 -3.98 -10.13
N ASP A 328 37.68 -3.12 -11.04
CA ASP A 328 38.58 -2.38 -11.92
C ASP A 328 38.71 -0.94 -11.40
N ILE A 329 39.91 -0.62 -10.88
CA ILE A 329 40.25 0.72 -10.39
C ILE A 329 40.78 1.55 -11.58
N PRO A 330 40.16 2.67 -11.94
CA PRO A 330 40.64 3.50 -13.04
C PRO A 330 42.04 4.06 -12.77
N ILE A 331 42.96 3.87 -13.72
CA ILE A 331 44.41 4.15 -13.54
C ILE A 331 44.71 5.64 -13.28
N ASN A 332 43.81 6.55 -13.66
CA ASN A 332 43.95 8.00 -13.45
C ASN A 332 43.19 8.50 -12.19
N ALA A 333 43.29 7.79 -11.08
CA ALA A 333 42.55 8.06 -9.83
C ALA A 333 43.00 9.31 -9.03
N ASN A 334 43.61 10.31 -9.68
CA ASN A 334 44.15 11.50 -9.01
C ASN A 334 43.84 12.78 -9.80
N ILE A 335 43.71 13.90 -9.08
CA ILE A 335 43.36 15.27 -9.53
C ILE A 335 41.83 15.55 -9.57
N THR A 336 41.37 16.37 -8.60
CA THR A 336 40.05 17.04 -8.46
C THR A 336 38.97 16.50 -7.49
N GLY A 337 39.32 16.18 -6.24
CA GLY A 337 38.46 16.36 -5.05
C GLY A 337 37.18 15.51 -4.88
N ASN A 338 36.63 14.96 -5.95
CA ASN A 338 35.67 13.87 -5.95
C ASN A 338 36.43 12.55 -5.96
N LEU A 339 35.92 11.53 -5.27
CA LEU A 339 36.43 10.18 -5.42
C LEU A 339 35.99 9.65 -6.79
N VAL A 340 36.88 8.97 -7.50
CA VAL A 340 36.58 8.41 -8.83
C VAL A 340 35.64 7.22 -8.66
N ASN A 341 34.60 7.14 -9.50
CA ASN A 341 33.70 5.99 -9.54
C ASN A 341 34.49 4.68 -9.73
N LEU A 342 34.10 3.62 -9.03
CA LEU A 342 34.71 2.30 -9.18
C LEU A 342 33.82 1.40 -10.05
N ASN A 343 34.44 0.58 -10.90
CA ASN A 343 33.74 -0.40 -11.71
C ASN A 343 33.79 -1.76 -11.00
N ALA A 344 32.64 -2.25 -10.55
CA ALA A 344 32.50 -3.53 -9.87
C ALA A 344 31.90 -4.57 -10.85
N VAL A 345 32.66 -5.60 -11.19
CA VAL A 345 32.16 -6.70 -12.04
C VAL A 345 31.41 -7.69 -11.16
N VAL A 346 30.10 -7.79 -11.34
CA VAL A 346 29.19 -8.61 -10.52
C VAL A 346 28.38 -9.56 -11.40
N LYS A 347 27.91 -10.66 -10.81
CA LYS A 347 27.03 -11.60 -11.50
C LYS A 347 25.57 -11.30 -11.24
N LYS A 348 24.81 -11.09 -12.32
CA LYS A 348 23.38 -10.76 -12.26
C LYS A 348 22.54 -11.71 -13.09
N LYS A 349 21.24 -11.71 -12.82
CA LYS A 349 20.24 -12.49 -13.56
C LYS A 349 19.38 -11.54 -14.40
N ARG A 350 19.25 -11.82 -15.70
CA ARG A 350 18.30 -11.09 -16.57
C ARG A 350 16.85 -11.57 -16.30
N PRO A 351 15.83 -10.71 -16.49
CA PRO A 351 15.94 -9.31 -16.91
C PRO A 351 16.57 -8.43 -15.83
N LEU A 352 17.35 -7.43 -16.24
CA LEU A 352 17.94 -6.40 -15.38
C LEU A 352 16.96 -5.25 -15.20
N LEU A 353 16.79 -4.78 -13.97
CA LEU A 353 15.86 -3.73 -13.59
C LEU A 353 16.61 -2.56 -12.94
N TYR A 354 16.69 -1.42 -13.62
CA TYR A 354 17.17 -0.18 -12.99
C TYR A 354 16.04 0.45 -12.19
N VAL A 355 16.35 1.02 -11.03
CA VAL A 355 15.39 1.71 -10.17
C VAL A 355 15.81 3.17 -10.07
N TYR A 356 14.96 4.09 -10.54
CA TYR A 356 15.27 5.51 -10.45
C TYR A 356 15.38 5.98 -9.00
N ASP A 357 16.47 6.68 -8.68
CA ASP A 357 16.55 7.47 -7.45
C ASP A 357 15.82 8.81 -7.65
N LEU A 358 14.48 8.75 -7.62
CA LEU A 358 13.61 9.91 -7.74
C LEU A 358 13.69 10.81 -6.50
N PRO A 359 13.60 12.15 -6.63
CA PRO A 359 13.53 13.09 -5.52
C PRO A 359 12.57 12.67 -4.39
N PRO A 360 12.92 12.93 -3.12
CA PRO A 360 12.27 12.27 -1.99
C PRO A 360 10.79 12.66 -1.79
N GLU A 361 10.31 13.73 -2.40
CA GLU A 361 8.89 14.08 -2.48
C GLU A 361 8.01 13.03 -3.18
N PHE A 362 8.58 12.18 -4.04
CA PHE A 362 7.84 11.09 -4.71
C PHE A 362 7.77 9.80 -3.88
N ASN A 363 8.55 9.70 -2.79
CA ASN A 363 8.64 8.50 -1.95
C ASN A 363 8.95 8.80 -0.46
N SER A 364 10.22 9.05 -0.09
CA SER A 364 10.64 9.09 1.32
C SER A 364 9.93 10.14 2.19
N LEU A 365 9.61 11.32 1.65
CA LEU A 365 8.87 12.36 2.38
C LEU A 365 7.39 12.03 2.53
N LEU A 366 6.81 11.27 1.58
CA LEU A 366 5.46 10.74 1.72
C LEU A 366 5.36 9.79 2.90
N LEU A 367 6.42 9.01 3.18
CA LEU A 367 6.50 8.11 4.32
C LEU A 367 6.87 8.83 5.64
N GLU A 368 7.94 9.65 5.68
CA GLU A 368 8.38 10.38 6.90
C GLU A 368 7.31 11.35 7.44
N GLY A 369 6.44 11.88 6.56
CA GLY A 369 5.40 12.83 6.94
C GLY A 369 4.04 12.22 7.32
N ARG A 370 3.87 10.88 7.40
CA ARG A 370 2.55 10.25 7.59
C ARG A 370 1.89 10.60 8.93
N HIS A 371 0.65 11.09 8.87
CA HIS A 371 -0.21 11.31 10.05
C HIS A 371 -0.85 10.01 10.58
N TYR A 372 -0.88 8.94 9.77
CA TYR A 372 -1.43 7.63 10.13
C TYR A 372 -0.42 6.50 9.91
N LYS A 373 0.00 5.82 10.98
CA LYS A 373 1.05 4.78 10.93
C LYS A 373 0.70 3.53 10.12
N LEU A 374 -0.59 3.22 9.96
CA LEU A 374 -1.08 2.07 9.18
C LEU A 374 -1.25 2.37 7.68
N GLU A 375 -1.22 3.65 7.29
CA GLU A 375 -1.46 4.03 5.89
C GLU A 375 -0.22 3.86 5.03
N CYS A 376 -0.51 3.50 3.77
CA CYS A 376 0.43 3.31 2.65
C CYS A 376 1.63 2.37 2.92
N VAL A 377 1.61 1.58 4.00
CA VAL A 377 2.63 0.59 4.37
C VAL A 377 2.05 -0.82 4.51
N ASN A 378 2.88 -1.83 4.25
CA ASN A 378 2.55 -3.26 4.42
C ASN A 378 2.82 -3.80 5.83
N ARG A 379 3.60 -3.07 6.66
CA ARG A 379 3.92 -3.45 8.04
C ARG A 379 4.17 -2.24 8.94
N ILE A 380 4.08 -2.49 10.25
CA ILE A 380 4.62 -1.67 11.34
C ILE A 380 5.32 -2.60 12.36
N TYR A 381 5.69 -2.07 13.53
CA TYR A 381 6.38 -2.82 14.58
C TYR A 381 5.60 -2.83 15.90
N ASN A 382 5.65 -3.97 16.60
CA ASN A 382 5.06 -4.11 17.94
C ASN A 382 6.02 -3.62 19.05
N GLU A 383 5.59 -3.68 20.31
CA GLU A 383 6.36 -3.27 21.50
C GLU A 383 7.73 -3.95 21.66
N LYS A 384 7.95 -5.10 21.00
CA LYS A 384 9.22 -5.84 20.99
C LYS A 384 10.04 -5.60 19.73
N ASN A 385 9.62 -4.70 18.85
CA ASN A 385 10.13 -4.51 17.49
C ASN A 385 9.99 -5.75 16.59
N GLU A 386 9.02 -6.63 16.85
CA GLU A 386 8.63 -7.69 15.91
C GLU A 386 7.70 -7.09 14.84
N THR A 387 7.85 -7.55 13.58
CA THR A 387 7.01 -7.12 12.46
C THR A 387 5.53 -7.46 12.69
N LEU A 388 4.67 -6.45 12.61
CA LEU A 388 3.22 -6.59 12.52
C LEU A 388 2.78 -6.20 11.10
N TRP A 389 2.28 -7.17 10.33
CA TRP A 389 1.77 -6.94 8.98
C TRP A 389 0.43 -6.21 9.02
N THR A 390 0.24 -5.21 8.16
CA THR A 390 -1.04 -4.51 7.99
C THR A 390 -1.95 -5.30 7.04
N ASP A 391 -3.26 -5.02 7.09
CA ASP A 391 -4.27 -5.50 6.13
C ASP A 391 -4.58 -4.46 5.04
N MET A 392 -3.78 -3.39 4.95
CA MET A 392 -3.95 -2.29 3.99
C MET A 392 -3.79 -2.81 2.55
N LEU A 393 -4.91 -2.85 1.81
CA LEU A 393 -5.02 -3.51 0.50
C LEU A 393 -3.97 -3.05 -0.53
N TYR A 394 -3.59 -1.78 -0.48
CA TYR A 394 -2.62 -1.14 -1.39
C TYR A 394 -1.15 -1.29 -0.95
N GLY A 395 -0.89 -1.97 0.17
CA GLY A 395 0.46 -2.28 0.66
C GLY A 395 1.33 -3.11 -0.30
N SER A 396 0.75 -3.60 -1.40
CA SER A 396 1.44 -4.33 -2.46
C SER A 396 2.46 -3.44 -3.18
N GLN A 397 2.21 -2.12 -3.23
CA GLN A 397 3.18 -1.13 -3.71
C GLN A 397 4.49 -1.16 -2.90
N MET A 398 4.39 -1.09 -1.58
CA MET A 398 5.56 -1.15 -0.69
C MET A 398 6.24 -2.52 -0.74
N ALA A 399 5.46 -3.61 -0.68
CA ALA A 399 6.01 -4.96 -0.74
C ALA A 399 6.77 -5.23 -2.04
N PHE A 400 6.27 -4.74 -3.18
CA PHE A 400 6.92 -4.86 -4.48
C PHE A 400 8.17 -3.97 -4.60
N TYR A 401 8.09 -2.72 -4.12
CA TYR A 401 9.22 -1.78 -4.13
C TYR A 401 10.40 -2.32 -3.32
N GLU A 402 10.14 -2.78 -2.09
CA GLU A 402 11.13 -3.43 -1.24
C GLU A 402 11.72 -4.69 -1.88
N SER A 403 10.88 -5.54 -2.46
CA SER A 403 11.29 -6.76 -3.15
C SER A 403 12.19 -6.47 -4.36
N ILE A 404 11.92 -5.41 -5.12
CA ILE A 404 12.77 -4.95 -6.23
C ILE A 404 14.12 -4.47 -5.70
N LEU A 405 14.12 -3.63 -4.66
CA LEU A 405 15.35 -3.06 -4.11
C LEU A 405 16.32 -4.13 -3.59
N ALA A 406 15.79 -5.22 -3.02
CA ALA A 406 16.55 -6.37 -2.56
C ALA A 406 16.81 -7.47 -3.63
N SER A 407 16.37 -7.26 -4.89
CA SER A 407 16.38 -8.31 -5.93
C SER A 407 17.76 -8.47 -6.60
N PRO A 408 18.20 -9.71 -6.92
CA PRO A 408 19.38 -9.96 -7.76
C PRO A 408 19.18 -9.56 -9.23
N HIS A 409 17.96 -9.15 -9.61
CA HIS A 409 17.65 -8.54 -10.91
C HIS A 409 17.92 -7.03 -10.93
N ARG A 410 18.06 -6.38 -9.76
CA ARG A 410 18.34 -4.94 -9.69
C ARG A 410 19.72 -4.64 -10.27
N THR A 411 19.82 -3.55 -11.04
CA THR A 411 21.09 -2.99 -11.50
C THR A 411 21.21 -1.51 -11.11
N LEU A 412 22.45 -1.07 -10.87
CA LEU A 412 22.86 0.34 -10.75
C LEU A 412 23.34 0.91 -12.10
N ASN A 413 23.64 0.05 -13.07
CA ASN A 413 23.98 0.39 -14.42
C ASN A 413 22.74 0.42 -15.33
N GLY A 414 22.16 1.63 -15.49
CA GLY A 414 21.05 1.85 -16.41
C GLY A 414 21.37 1.71 -17.91
N GLU A 415 22.65 1.58 -18.30
CA GLU A 415 23.01 1.32 -19.70
C GLU A 415 22.69 -0.10 -20.15
N GLU A 416 22.73 -1.07 -19.23
CA GLU A 416 22.52 -2.49 -19.52
C GLU A 416 21.14 -3.03 -19.07
N ALA A 417 20.34 -2.18 -18.41
CA ALA A 417 19.01 -2.52 -17.92
C ALA A 417 18.05 -2.94 -19.04
N ASP A 418 17.24 -3.98 -18.78
CA ASP A 418 16.15 -4.39 -19.68
C ASP A 418 14.86 -3.60 -19.40
N PHE A 419 14.68 -3.12 -18.16
CA PHE A 419 13.52 -2.37 -17.70
C PHE A 419 13.91 -1.29 -16.67
N PHE A 420 13.04 -0.29 -16.51
CA PHE A 420 13.21 0.83 -15.58
C PHE A 420 12.00 0.98 -14.66
N PHE A 421 12.16 0.71 -13.36
CA PHE A 421 11.10 0.91 -12.37
C PHE A 421 11.09 2.34 -11.84
N VAL A 422 9.92 2.97 -11.80
CA VAL A 422 9.72 4.35 -11.38
C VAL A 422 8.97 4.43 -10.04
N PRO A 423 9.66 4.66 -8.90
CA PRO A 423 9.08 4.53 -7.56
C PRO A 423 8.33 5.79 -7.09
N VAL A 424 7.17 6.04 -7.69
CA VAL A 424 6.16 7.02 -7.19
C VAL A 424 5.15 6.26 -6.32
N LEU A 425 4.94 6.69 -5.08
CA LEU A 425 4.05 6.02 -4.13
C LEU A 425 2.59 6.52 -4.25
N ASP A 426 1.89 6.10 -5.31
CA ASP A 426 0.52 6.55 -5.63
C ASP A 426 -0.48 6.35 -4.48
N SER A 427 -0.47 5.18 -3.84
CA SER A 427 -1.35 4.90 -2.70
C SER A 427 -1.12 5.88 -1.56
N CYS A 428 0.14 6.25 -1.30
CA CYS A 428 0.47 7.21 -0.24
C CYS A 428 0.08 8.63 -0.62
N ILE A 429 0.17 9.03 -1.89
CA ILE A 429 -0.29 10.36 -2.33
C ILE A 429 -1.82 10.46 -2.20
N ILE A 430 -2.56 9.37 -2.45
CA ILE A 430 -4.03 9.35 -2.35
C ILE A 430 -4.52 9.25 -0.90
N THR A 431 -3.90 8.44 -0.02
CA THR A 431 -4.29 8.45 1.40
C THR A 431 -4.00 9.80 2.03
N ARG A 432 -2.82 10.37 1.76
CA ARG A 432 -2.35 11.64 2.33
C ARG A 432 -2.88 12.90 1.65
N ALA A 433 -3.85 12.81 0.74
CA ALA A 433 -4.39 13.97 0.07
C ALA A 433 -5.22 14.82 1.06
N ASP A 434 -4.89 16.10 1.18
CA ASP A 434 -5.36 16.99 2.27
C ASP A 434 -4.91 16.56 3.69
N ASP A 435 -3.78 15.83 3.80
CA ASP A 435 -3.10 15.61 5.09
C ASP A 435 -2.67 16.94 5.72
N ALA A 436 -2.20 17.87 4.90
CA ALA A 436 -1.67 19.14 5.35
C ALA A 436 -1.86 20.22 4.28
N PRO A 437 -1.84 21.52 4.64
CA PRO A 437 -1.93 22.63 3.69
C PRO A 437 -0.94 22.57 2.51
N HIS A 438 0.21 21.90 2.68
CA HIS A 438 1.23 21.73 1.64
C HIS A 438 1.00 20.52 0.71
N LEU A 439 0.04 19.64 1.04
CA LEU A 439 -0.31 18.42 0.30
C LEU A 439 -1.84 18.42 0.03
N SER A 440 -2.36 19.52 -0.51
CA SER A 440 -3.81 19.73 -0.69
C SER A 440 -4.32 19.36 -2.08
N ALA A 441 -5.49 18.73 -2.15
CA ALA A 441 -6.18 18.47 -3.42
C ALA A 441 -6.96 19.70 -3.95
N GLN A 442 -6.94 20.84 -3.24
CA GLN A 442 -7.74 22.04 -3.57
C GLN A 442 -7.47 22.58 -4.98
N GLU A 443 -6.20 22.78 -5.35
CA GLU A 443 -5.81 23.23 -6.70
C GLU A 443 -6.11 22.18 -7.78
N HIS A 444 -6.32 20.93 -7.37
CA HIS A 444 -6.61 19.78 -8.20
C HIS A 444 -8.12 19.49 -8.34
N ARG A 445 -8.98 20.47 -8.05
CA ARG A 445 -10.46 20.41 -8.04
C ARG A 445 -11.05 19.56 -6.89
N GLY A 446 -10.28 19.36 -5.82
CA GLY A 446 -10.64 18.44 -4.73
C GLY A 446 -10.52 16.96 -5.11
N LEU A 447 -9.77 16.65 -6.18
CA LEU A 447 -9.62 15.28 -6.68
C LEU A 447 -8.22 14.74 -6.33
N ARG A 448 -8.16 13.63 -5.60
CA ARG A 448 -6.93 12.95 -5.17
C ARG A 448 -6.22 12.29 -6.35
N SER A 449 -6.98 11.71 -7.28
CA SER A 449 -6.46 11.19 -8.56
C SER A 449 -5.84 12.29 -9.43
N SER A 450 -6.39 13.51 -9.39
CA SER A 450 -5.88 14.69 -10.10
C SER A 450 -4.60 15.28 -9.49
N LEU A 451 -4.45 15.18 -8.16
CA LEU A 451 -3.21 15.48 -7.44
C LEU A 451 -2.13 14.44 -7.77
N THR A 452 -2.49 13.16 -7.70
CA THR A 452 -1.57 12.03 -7.94
C THR A 452 -1.06 11.99 -9.38
N LEU A 453 -1.92 12.30 -10.37
CA LEU A 453 -1.50 12.54 -11.76
C LEU A 453 -0.36 13.57 -11.85
N GLU A 454 -0.43 14.66 -11.07
CA GLU A 454 0.60 15.71 -11.09
C GLU A 454 1.95 15.21 -10.54
N PHE A 455 1.94 14.37 -9.51
CA PHE A 455 3.17 13.72 -9.02
C PHE A 455 3.77 12.80 -10.08
N TYR A 456 2.97 11.98 -10.74
CA TYR A 456 3.44 11.15 -11.86
C TYR A 456 4.04 11.98 -13.00
N LYS A 457 3.37 13.08 -13.38
CA LYS A 457 3.85 13.99 -14.43
C LYS A 457 5.17 14.66 -14.05
N LYS A 458 5.30 15.13 -12.79
CA LYS A 458 6.55 15.73 -12.28
C LYS A 458 7.69 14.71 -12.18
N ALA A 459 7.41 13.47 -11.82
CA ALA A 459 8.40 12.39 -11.82
C ALA A 459 8.89 12.09 -13.24
N TYR A 460 7.99 12.07 -14.23
CA TYR A 460 8.33 11.99 -15.66
C TYR A 460 9.19 13.18 -16.12
N GLU A 461 8.79 14.41 -15.78
CA GLU A 461 9.53 15.64 -16.11
C GLU A 461 10.96 15.60 -15.52
N HIS A 462 11.10 15.16 -14.27
CA HIS A 462 12.40 14.95 -13.65
C HIS A 462 13.23 13.88 -14.39
N ILE A 463 12.64 12.74 -14.77
CA ILE A 463 13.33 11.67 -15.50
C ILE A 463 13.88 12.17 -16.83
N ILE A 464 13.07 12.86 -17.65
CA ILE A 464 13.52 13.33 -18.98
C ILE A 464 14.56 14.45 -18.91
N GLU A 465 14.61 15.21 -17.81
CA GLU A 465 15.60 16.26 -17.59
C GLU A 465 16.94 15.70 -17.09
N HIS A 466 16.91 14.67 -16.23
CA HIS A 466 18.10 14.21 -15.49
C HIS A 466 18.70 12.88 -15.97
N TYR A 467 17.95 12.06 -16.73
CA TYR A 467 18.37 10.70 -17.09
C TYR A 467 18.26 10.42 -18.60
N PRO A 468 19.25 9.73 -19.22
CA PRO A 468 19.29 9.50 -20.67
C PRO A 468 18.43 8.31 -21.14
N TYR A 469 17.70 7.66 -20.24
CA TYR A 469 17.10 6.34 -20.49
C TYR A 469 15.74 6.42 -21.21
N TRP A 470 14.88 7.39 -20.87
CA TRP A 470 13.51 7.47 -21.39
C TRP A 470 13.41 7.47 -22.92
N ASN A 471 14.27 8.27 -23.57
CA ASN A 471 14.22 8.50 -25.02
C ASN A 471 14.70 7.28 -25.85
N ARG A 472 15.22 6.21 -25.22
CA ARG A 472 15.66 4.99 -25.92
C ARG A 472 14.49 4.24 -26.55
N THR A 473 13.36 4.21 -25.85
CA THR A 473 12.16 3.46 -26.23
C THR A 473 10.91 4.33 -26.29
N SER A 474 11.04 5.61 -25.92
CA SER A 474 9.95 6.53 -25.58
C SER A 474 9.09 6.05 -24.42
N GLY A 475 9.70 5.45 -23.40
CA GLY A 475 9.04 5.00 -22.19
C GLY A 475 8.53 3.56 -22.17
N ARG A 476 8.73 2.75 -23.22
CA ARG A 476 8.13 1.39 -23.33
C ARG A 476 8.76 0.34 -22.41
N ASP A 477 10.00 0.57 -21.98
CA ASP A 477 10.73 -0.23 -20.98
C ASP A 477 10.55 0.31 -19.55
N HIS A 478 9.75 1.36 -19.36
CA HIS A 478 9.44 1.94 -18.06
C HIS A 478 8.23 1.25 -17.43
N ILE A 479 8.27 1.11 -16.10
CA ILE A 479 7.27 0.43 -15.29
C ILE A 479 6.80 1.38 -14.18
N TRP A 480 5.50 1.65 -14.15
CA TRP A 480 4.83 2.54 -13.19
C TRP A 480 3.75 1.78 -12.42
N PHE A 481 3.52 2.11 -11.15
CA PHE A 481 2.63 1.32 -10.28
C PHE A 481 1.42 2.11 -9.76
N PHE A 482 0.28 1.89 -10.42
CA PHE A 482 -1.04 2.39 -10.08
C PHE A 482 -1.79 1.41 -9.17
N SER A 483 -1.46 1.44 -7.87
CA SER A 483 -1.99 0.50 -6.89
C SER A 483 -3.41 0.83 -6.41
N TRP A 484 -3.86 2.09 -6.50
CA TRP A 484 -5.17 2.55 -5.98
C TRP A 484 -6.38 2.24 -6.88
N ASP A 485 -7.60 2.18 -6.31
CA ASP A 485 -8.89 1.67 -6.87
C ASP A 485 -9.19 1.93 -8.36
N GLU A 486 -8.97 3.14 -8.88
CA GLU A 486 -9.23 3.48 -10.30
C GLU A 486 -8.05 3.13 -11.25
N GLY A 487 -6.99 2.49 -10.73
CA GLY A 487 -5.84 2.01 -11.49
C GLY A 487 -5.19 3.13 -12.33
N ALA A 488 -4.75 2.80 -13.55
CA ALA A 488 -4.14 3.78 -14.44
C ALA A 488 -5.16 4.65 -15.22
N CYS A 489 -6.46 4.69 -14.83
CA CYS A 489 -7.45 5.57 -15.47
C CYS A 489 -7.03 7.05 -15.44
N TYR A 490 -6.36 7.46 -14.36
CA TYR A 490 -5.89 8.83 -14.13
C TYR A 490 -4.41 9.04 -14.48
N ALA A 491 -3.75 8.09 -15.14
CA ALA A 491 -2.35 8.26 -15.54
C ALA A 491 -2.17 9.50 -16.44
N PRO A 492 -1.05 10.25 -16.34
CA PRO A 492 -0.74 11.31 -17.28
C PRO A 492 -0.44 10.74 -18.67
N LYS A 493 -0.86 11.45 -19.72
CA LYS A 493 -0.65 11.03 -21.12
C LYS A 493 0.81 10.82 -21.47
N GLU A 494 1.71 11.56 -20.81
CA GLU A 494 3.16 11.56 -21.02
C GLU A 494 3.78 10.18 -20.79
N ILE A 495 3.22 9.40 -19.85
CA ILE A 495 3.76 8.09 -19.46
C ILE A 495 2.99 6.92 -20.06
N TRP A 496 1.89 7.13 -20.78
CA TRP A 496 0.98 6.05 -21.19
C TRP A 496 1.63 4.95 -22.05
N ASN A 497 2.69 5.28 -22.79
CA ASN A 497 3.45 4.33 -23.60
C ASN A 497 4.22 3.28 -22.76
N SER A 498 4.31 3.49 -21.45
CA SER A 498 4.95 2.59 -20.48
C SER A 498 4.05 1.42 -20.04
N MET A 499 4.67 0.44 -19.37
CA MET A 499 3.96 -0.63 -18.67
C MET A 499 3.34 -0.10 -17.37
N MET A 500 2.03 -0.30 -17.22
CA MET A 500 1.31 -0.02 -15.99
C MET A 500 1.14 -1.30 -15.19
N LEU A 501 1.62 -1.28 -13.95
CA LEU A 501 1.25 -2.23 -12.92
C LEU A 501 -0.01 -1.68 -12.25
N VAL A 502 -1.16 -2.26 -12.56
CA VAL A 502 -2.45 -1.89 -11.99
C VAL A 502 -2.92 -3.00 -11.05
N HIS A 503 -3.81 -2.69 -10.12
CA HIS A 503 -4.58 -3.72 -9.42
C HIS A 503 -5.94 -4.00 -10.12
N TRP A 504 -6.34 -3.18 -11.11
CA TRP A 504 -7.63 -3.28 -11.82
C TRP A 504 -7.49 -3.22 -13.35
N GLY A 505 -7.87 -4.29 -14.05
CA GLY A 505 -7.71 -4.45 -15.50
C GLY A 505 -8.80 -3.82 -16.39
N ASN A 506 -9.24 -2.59 -16.12
CA ASN A 506 -10.33 -1.93 -16.88
C ASN A 506 -9.87 -1.44 -18.27
N THR A 507 -10.29 -2.13 -19.34
CA THR A 507 -9.98 -1.74 -20.73
C THR A 507 -10.77 -0.53 -21.24
N ASN A 508 -11.58 0.13 -20.40
CA ASN A 508 -12.38 1.33 -20.73
C ASN A 508 -13.46 1.13 -21.82
N SER A 509 -13.73 -0.12 -22.22
CA SER A 509 -14.58 -0.46 -23.38
C SER A 509 -16.08 -0.58 -23.07
N LYS A 510 -16.44 -0.91 -21.83
CA LYS A 510 -17.81 -0.79 -21.29
C LYS A 510 -17.90 0.22 -20.14
N HIS A 511 -16.82 0.40 -19.38
CA HIS A 511 -16.71 1.38 -18.30
C HIS A 511 -15.78 2.50 -18.77
N ASN A 512 -16.31 3.37 -19.63
CA ASN A 512 -15.63 4.57 -20.13
C ASN A 512 -15.74 5.77 -19.17
N HIS A 513 -16.17 5.50 -17.94
CA HIS A 513 -16.41 6.44 -16.85
C HIS A 513 -15.96 5.83 -15.52
N SER A 514 -15.62 6.70 -14.56
CA SER A 514 -15.19 6.30 -13.22
C SER A 514 -16.33 5.61 -12.46
N THR A 515 -16.02 4.54 -11.75
CA THR A 515 -17.00 3.72 -11.02
C THR A 515 -16.90 3.82 -9.50
N THR A 516 -15.90 4.55 -9.00
CA THR A 516 -15.67 4.77 -7.57
C THR A 516 -16.87 5.38 -6.83
N ALA A 517 -17.10 4.91 -5.60
CA ALA A 517 -17.97 5.52 -4.61
C ALA A 517 -17.29 6.72 -3.90
N TYR A 518 -15.97 6.86 -3.99
CA TYR A 518 -15.22 7.99 -3.45
C TYR A 518 -15.12 9.11 -4.49
N TRP A 519 -16.01 10.10 -4.40
CA TRP A 519 -16.11 11.22 -5.35
C TRP A 519 -14.78 11.96 -5.61
N ALA A 520 -13.85 11.95 -4.65
CA ALA A 520 -12.53 12.59 -4.75
C ALA A 520 -11.55 11.79 -5.64
N ASP A 521 -11.81 10.52 -5.91
CA ASP A 521 -11.00 9.70 -6.81
C ASP A 521 -11.51 9.74 -8.25
N ASN A 522 -12.73 10.24 -8.46
CA ASN A 522 -13.42 10.30 -9.75
C ASN A 522 -12.57 11.01 -10.84
N TRP A 523 -12.16 10.23 -11.84
CA TRP A 523 -11.28 10.72 -12.91
C TRP A 523 -12.03 11.33 -14.10
N ASP A 524 -13.36 11.22 -14.21
CA ASP A 524 -14.14 11.81 -15.30
C ASP A 524 -13.92 13.33 -15.42
N ARG A 525 -13.67 13.96 -14.28
CA ARG A 525 -13.44 15.40 -14.15
C ARG A 525 -12.00 15.82 -14.46
N ILE A 526 -11.09 14.88 -14.73
CA ILE A 526 -9.72 15.13 -15.18
C ILE A 526 -9.72 15.32 -16.69
N SER A 527 -9.23 16.48 -17.15
CA SER A 527 -9.24 16.80 -18.58
C SER A 527 -8.35 15.86 -19.39
N SER A 528 -8.79 15.53 -20.60
CA SER A 528 -7.99 14.82 -21.61
C SER A 528 -6.71 15.57 -21.99
N SER A 529 -6.59 16.87 -21.70
CA SER A 529 -5.32 17.60 -21.85
C SER A 529 -4.23 17.14 -20.86
N ARG A 530 -4.60 16.57 -19.70
CA ARG A 530 -3.69 16.03 -18.67
C ARG A 530 -3.55 14.51 -18.80
N ARG A 531 -4.65 13.76 -18.76
CA ARG A 531 -4.61 12.28 -18.87
C ARG A 531 -4.52 11.75 -20.31
N GLY A 532 -4.85 12.54 -21.32
CA GLY A 532 -4.94 12.05 -22.70
C GLY A 532 -6.27 11.35 -23.00
N ASN A 533 -6.26 10.50 -24.02
CA ASN A 533 -7.42 9.72 -24.46
C ASN A 533 -7.06 8.23 -24.56
N HIS A 534 -6.56 7.66 -23.46
CA HIS A 534 -6.23 6.25 -23.34
C HIS A 534 -7.23 5.49 -22.45
N SER A 535 -7.21 4.16 -22.55
CA SER A 535 -7.91 3.23 -21.64
C SER A 535 -7.25 3.22 -20.26
N CYS A 536 -7.89 2.65 -19.24
CA CYS A 536 -7.25 2.50 -17.92
C CYS A 536 -6.29 1.30 -17.84
N PHE A 537 -6.34 0.41 -18.83
CA PHE A 537 -5.55 -0.80 -18.93
C PHE A 537 -5.43 -1.21 -20.40
N ASP A 538 -4.23 -1.61 -20.80
CA ASP A 538 -3.92 -2.19 -22.11
C ASP A 538 -3.40 -3.63 -21.94
N PRO A 539 -4.19 -4.66 -22.28
CA PRO A 539 -3.82 -6.06 -22.12
C PRO A 539 -2.58 -6.50 -22.92
N GLU A 540 -2.06 -5.69 -23.85
CA GLU A 540 -0.85 -6.01 -24.61
C GLU A 540 0.44 -5.63 -23.87
N LYS A 541 0.38 -4.67 -22.94
CA LYS A 541 1.56 -4.15 -22.21
C LYS A 541 1.43 -4.10 -20.68
N ASP A 542 0.22 -3.98 -20.14
CA ASP A 542 -0.02 -3.74 -18.71
C ASP A 542 -0.26 -5.03 -17.91
N LEU A 543 0.03 -5.00 -16.61
CA LEU A 543 -0.07 -6.15 -15.71
C LEU A 543 -1.02 -5.87 -14.54
N VAL A 544 -1.89 -6.86 -14.24
CA VAL A 544 -2.77 -6.82 -13.07
C VAL A 544 -2.09 -7.50 -11.88
N LEU A 545 -1.67 -6.74 -10.88
CA LEU A 545 -1.07 -7.22 -9.65
C LEU A 545 -2.11 -7.59 -8.58
N PRO A 546 -1.81 -8.58 -7.72
CA PRO A 546 -2.66 -8.92 -6.60
C PRO A 546 -2.71 -7.81 -5.53
N ALA A 547 -3.82 -7.78 -4.80
CA ALA A 547 -3.95 -7.03 -3.56
C ALA A 547 -2.94 -7.51 -2.51
N TRP A 548 -2.54 -6.62 -1.59
CA TRP A 548 -1.78 -7.03 -0.41
C TRP A 548 -2.61 -7.93 0.50
N LYS A 549 -1.94 -8.93 1.07
CA LYS A 549 -2.51 -9.88 2.03
C LYS A 549 -1.52 -10.09 3.15
N ALA A 550 -1.98 -9.87 4.39
CA ALA A 550 -1.22 -10.19 5.59
C ALA A 550 -0.78 -11.67 5.54
N PRO A 551 0.52 -11.99 5.63
CA PRO A 551 1.01 -13.37 5.54
C PRO A 551 0.56 -14.23 6.73
N ASP A 552 -0.46 -15.07 6.54
CA ASP A 552 -0.90 -16.02 7.55
C ASP A 552 -0.06 -17.32 7.53
N ALA A 553 0.80 -17.48 8.54
CA ALA A 553 1.65 -18.65 8.71
C ALA A 553 0.89 -19.94 9.07
N PHE A 554 -0.32 -19.88 9.63
CA PHE A 554 -1.18 -21.04 9.84
C PHE A 554 -1.73 -21.54 8.49
N VAL A 555 -2.35 -20.66 7.69
CA VAL A 555 -2.89 -21.00 6.36
C VAL A 555 -1.82 -21.59 5.44
N LEU A 556 -0.61 -21.03 5.45
CA LEU A 556 0.53 -21.54 4.69
C LEU A 556 1.03 -22.91 5.17
N ARG A 557 0.88 -23.25 6.45
CA ARG A 557 1.29 -24.56 7.03
C ARG A 557 0.21 -25.62 6.90
N SER A 558 -1.06 -25.28 7.06
CA SER A 558 -2.20 -26.20 6.93
C SER A 558 -2.47 -26.60 5.47
N LYS A 559 -1.95 -25.81 4.50
CA LYS A 559 -2.06 -26.08 3.06
C LYS A 559 -3.51 -26.22 2.60
N LEU A 560 -4.37 -25.31 3.03
CA LEU A 560 -5.82 -25.35 2.75
C LEU A 560 -6.13 -25.50 1.24
N TRP A 561 -5.29 -24.95 0.35
CA TRP A 561 -5.40 -25.14 -1.09
C TRP A 561 -5.35 -26.60 -1.57
N ALA A 562 -4.75 -27.50 -0.80
CA ALA A 562 -4.68 -28.93 -1.06
C ALA A 562 -5.83 -29.72 -0.41
N SER A 563 -6.88 -29.06 0.10
CA SER A 563 -8.06 -29.70 0.68
C SER A 563 -8.76 -30.62 -0.35
N PRO A 564 -8.94 -31.93 -0.05
CA PRO A 564 -9.58 -32.89 -0.94
C PRO A 564 -11.00 -32.49 -1.35
N ARG A 565 -11.43 -32.92 -2.54
CA ARG A 565 -12.73 -32.54 -3.11
C ARG A 565 -13.90 -33.00 -2.25
N GLU A 566 -13.75 -34.14 -1.57
CA GLU A 566 -14.75 -34.76 -0.69
C GLU A 566 -15.01 -33.93 0.57
N LYS A 567 -14.09 -33.03 0.95
CA LYS A 567 -14.27 -32.09 2.07
C LYS A 567 -14.95 -30.78 1.66
N ARG A 568 -15.14 -30.55 0.35
CA ARG A 568 -15.71 -29.31 -0.17
C ARG A 568 -17.23 -29.44 -0.28
N LYS A 569 -17.92 -29.09 0.80
CA LYS A 569 -19.37 -29.25 0.96
C LYS A 569 -20.17 -28.07 0.42
N THR A 570 -19.57 -26.87 0.42
CA THR A 570 -20.21 -25.65 -0.08
C THR A 570 -19.97 -25.53 -1.57
N LEU A 571 -21.03 -25.43 -2.37
CA LEU A 571 -20.94 -25.26 -3.81
C LEU A 571 -20.40 -23.86 -4.14
N PHE A 572 -21.00 -22.82 -3.57
CA PHE A 572 -20.61 -21.43 -3.81
C PHE A 572 -20.53 -20.65 -2.49
N TYR A 573 -19.48 -19.84 -2.32
CA TYR A 573 -19.28 -18.99 -1.15
C TYR A 573 -18.93 -17.55 -1.51
N PHE A 574 -19.66 -16.61 -0.91
CA PHE A 574 -19.34 -15.19 -0.90
C PHE A 574 -19.60 -14.58 0.48
N ASN A 575 -18.57 -13.92 1.03
CA ASN A 575 -18.65 -13.16 2.27
C ASN A 575 -18.22 -11.71 1.99
N GLY A 576 -19.09 -10.75 2.27
CA GLY A 576 -18.80 -9.33 2.09
C GLY A 576 -20.02 -8.43 2.07
N ASN A 577 -19.80 -7.13 1.86
CA ASN A 577 -20.88 -6.14 1.87
C ASN A 577 -21.94 -6.42 0.78
N LEU A 578 -23.19 -6.64 1.19
CA LEU A 578 -24.34 -6.94 0.32
C LEU A 578 -25.27 -5.73 0.07
N GLY A 579 -24.87 -4.53 0.52
CA GLY A 579 -25.63 -3.29 0.36
C GLY A 579 -26.69 -3.02 1.44
N SER A 580 -27.39 -1.90 1.31
CA SER A 580 -28.31 -1.32 2.30
C SER A 580 -29.41 -2.24 2.83
N ALA A 581 -29.81 -3.29 2.10
CA ALA A 581 -30.78 -4.28 2.55
C ALA A 581 -30.30 -5.09 3.77
N TYR A 582 -28.99 -5.11 4.04
CA TYR A 582 -28.38 -5.90 5.12
C TYR A 582 -27.93 -5.01 6.29
N PRO A 583 -27.89 -5.54 7.54
CA PRO A 583 -27.27 -4.85 8.67
C PRO A 583 -25.83 -4.45 8.35
N ASN A 584 -25.46 -3.21 8.68
CA ASN A 584 -24.14 -2.61 8.39
C ASN A 584 -23.70 -2.62 6.90
N GLY A 585 -24.62 -2.93 5.97
CA GLY A 585 -24.38 -2.86 4.53
C GLY A 585 -24.28 -1.41 4.02
N ARG A 586 -23.41 -1.18 3.03
CA ARG A 586 -23.18 0.17 2.47
C ARG A 586 -24.41 0.66 1.70
N PRO A 587 -24.82 1.93 1.83
CA PRO A 587 -25.96 2.46 1.10
C PRO A 587 -25.70 2.62 -0.40
N GLU A 588 -24.45 2.79 -0.82
CA GLU A 588 -24.07 3.00 -2.21
C GLU A 588 -24.04 1.68 -2.99
N SER A 589 -24.95 1.52 -3.96
CA SER A 589 -24.91 0.40 -4.91
C SER A 589 -23.73 0.52 -5.90
N SER A 590 -23.23 1.73 -6.14
CA SER A 590 -22.05 2.01 -6.99
C SER A 590 -20.80 1.25 -6.54
N TYR A 591 -20.60 1.08 -5.23
CA TYR A 591 -19.50 0.30 -4.61
C TYR A 591 -19.40 -1.17 -5.09
N SER A 592 -20.37 -1.69 -5.84
CA SER A 592 -20.15 -2.91 -6.62
C SER A 592 -20.91 -2.94 -7.95
N MET A 593 -21.25 -1.76 -8.49
CA MET A 593 -22.11 -1.60 -9.68
C MET A 593 -23.45 -2.37 -9.56
N GLY A 594 -24.00 -2.51 -8.35
CA GLY A 594 -25.21 -3.29 -8.07
C GLY A 594 -25.04 -4.82 -8.08
N VAL A 595 -23.86 -5.35 -8.40
CA VAL A 595 -23.63 -6.80 -8.58
C VAL A 595 -23.87 -7.57 -7.28
N ARG A 596 -23.34 -7.08 -6.14
CA ARG A 596 -23.49 -7.75 -4.84
C ARG A 596 -24.92 -7.71 -4.34
N GLN A 597 -25.63 -6.61 -4.59
CA GLN A 597 -27.04 -6.43 -4.23
C GLN A 597 -27.92 -7.43 -5.00
N LYS A 598 -27.75 -7.55 -6.33
CA LYS A 598 -28.47 -8.54 -7.14
C LYS A 598 -28.17 -9.98 -6.69
N LEU A 599 -26.91 -10.31 -6.41
CA LEU A 599 -26.54 -11.63 -5.90
C LEU A 599 -27.21 -11.93 -4.55
N ALA A 600 -27.29 -10.92 -3.67
CA ALA A 600 -27.90 -11.05 -2.35
C ALA A 600 -29.44 -11.17 -2.40
N GLU A 601 -30.09 -10.54 -3.38
CA GLU A 601 -31.53 -10.65 -3.61
C GLU A 601 -31.91 -12.06 -4.12
N GLU A 602 -31.08 -12.65 -4.99
CA GLU A 602 -31.31 -13.99 -5.52
C GLU A 602 -30.85 -15.10 -4.57
N TYR A 603 -29.65 -15.02 -3.99
CA TYR A 603 -29.01 -16.14 -3.28
C TYR A 603 -28.61 -15.86 -1.82
N GLY A 604 -29.02 -14.72 -1.24
CA GLY A 604 -28.69 -14.34 0.14
C GLY A 604 -28.98 -15.45 1.17
N SER A 605 -27.95 -15.87 1.90
CA SER A 605 -28.01 -16.97 2.88
C SER A 605 -28.09 -16.48 4.33
N SER A 606 -27.87 -15.19 4.58
CA SER A 606 -28.17 -14.52 5.85
C SER A 606 -29.46 -13.72 5.72
N PRO A 607 -30.32 -13.59 6.75
CA PRO A 607 -31.49 -12.73 6.70
C PRO A 607 -31.13 -11.26 6.45
N ASN A 608 -31.89 -10.62 5.57
CA ASN A 608 -31.83 -9.17 5.37
C ASN A 608 -32.55 -8.41 6.52
N LYS A 609 -32.64 -7.08 6.44
CA LYS A 609 -33.33 -6.25 7.46
C LYS A 609 -34.82 -6.56 7.65
N GLU A 610 -35.48 -7.11 6.63
CA GLU A 610 -36.87 -7.57 6.70
C GLU A 610 -37.00 -9.05 7.12
N GLY A 611 -35.90 -9.70 7.52
CA GLY A 611 -35.87 -11.10 7.96
C GLY A 611 -35.94 -12.12 6.82
N LYS A 612 -35.72 -11.73 5.57
CA LYS A 612 -35.84 -12.58 4.38
C LYS A 612 -34.48 -13.07 3.87
N LEU A 613 -34.49 -14.30 3.34
CA LEU A 613 -33.39 -14.87 2.54
C LEU A 613 -33.60 -14.55 1.04
N GLY A 614 -32.59 -14.85 0.22
CA GLY A 614 -32.67 -14.72 -1.24
C GLY A 614 -33.73 -15.64 -1.87
N LYS A 615 -34.28 -15.23 -3.02
CA LYS A 615 -35.37 -15.93 -3.73
C LYS A 615 -35.06 -17.40 -4.06
N GLN A 616 -33.80 -17.70 -4.32
CA GLN A 616 -33.23 -18.99 -4.72
C GLN A 616 -32.21 -19.49 -3.69
N HIS A 617 -32.38 -19.16 -2.41
CA HIS A 617 -31.54 -19.65 -1.33
C HIS A 617 -31.42 -21.19 -1.34
N ALA A 618 -30.19 -21.69 -1.18
CA ALA A 618 -29.86 -23.10 -1.04
C ALA A 618 -28.81 -23.28 0.08
N GLU A 619 -28.83 -24.44 0.76
CA GLU A 619 -27.96 -24.70 1.92
C GLU A 619 -26.45 -24.72 1.57
N ASP A 620 -26.11 -25.11 0.33
CA ASP A 620 -24.73 -25.17 -0.19
C ASP A 620 -24.30 -23.90 -0.95
N VAL A 621 -25.15 -22.86 -0.97
CA VAL A 621 -24.86 -21.55 -1.58
C VAL A 621 -24.87 -20.48 -0.50
N ILE A 622 -23.67 -20.09 -0.05
CA ILE A 622 -23.46 -19.12 1.02
C ILE A 622 -23.20 -17.75 0.41
N VAL A 623 -24.11 -16.79 0.63
CA VAL A 623 -23.98 -15.38 0.24
C VAL A 623 -24.37 -14.54 1.45
N THR A 624 -23.37 -14.08 2.21
CA THR A 624 -23.59 -13.48 3.54
C THR A 624 -22.86 -12.15 3.72
N SER A 625 -23.49 -11.25 4.48
CA SER A 625 -22.86 -9.99 4.95
C SER A 625 -22.21 -10.13 6.33
N LEU A 626 -22.37 -11.29 6.99
CA LEU A 626 -21.82 -11.55 8.32
C LEU A 626 -20.36 -11.96 8.19
N ARG A 627 -19.43 -11.23 8.83
CA ARG A 627 -18.00 -11.54 8.84
C ARG A 627 -17.77 -12.93 9.45
N SER A 628 -17.05 -13.81 8.74
CA SER A 628 -16.69 -15.12 9.27
C SER A 628 -15.44 -15.04 10.15
N GLU A 629 -15.45 -15.78 11.26
CA GLU A 629 -14.27 -15.99 12.12
C GLU A 629 -13.30 -17.04 11.53
N ASN A 630 -13.80 -17.94 10.67
CA ASN A 630 -13.04 -19.03 10.05
C ASN A 630 -13.02 -18.87 8.52
N TYR A 631 -12.77 -17.64 8.04
CA TYR A 631 -12.91 -17.27 6.63
C TYR A 631 -12.05 -18.14 5.69
N HIS A 632 -10.85 -18.53 6.11
CA HIS A 632 -9.96 -19.36 5.29
C HIS A 632 -10.45 -20.81 5.20
N GLU A 633 -10.96 -21.36 6.31
CA GLU A 633 -11.59 -22.68 6.36
C GLU A 633 -12.84 -22.72 5.47
N ASP A 634 -13.71 -21.71 5.57
CA ASP A 634 -14.91 -21.56 4.76
C ASP A 634 -14.58 -21.64 3.26
N LEU A 635 -13.62 -20.83 2.79
CA LEU A 635 -13.13 -20.85 1.41
C LEU A 635 -12.55 -22.23 1.04
N SER A 636 -11.79 -22.87 1.92
CA SER A 636 -11.18 -24.19 1.68
C SER A 636 -12.20 -25.35 1.61
N SER A 637 -13.36 -25.15 2.25
CA SER A 637 -14.51 -26.06 2.24
C SER A 637 -15.48 -25.78 1.09
N SER A 638 -15.15 -24.80 0.25
CA SER A 638 -15.96 -24.37 -0.89
C SER A 638 -15.39 -24.86 -2.22
N VAL A 639 -16.27 -25.09 -3.21
CA VAL A 639 -15.88 -25.42 -4.59
C VAL A 639 -15.63 -24.13 -5.38
N PHE A 640 -16.59 -23.21 -5.38
CA PHE A 640 -16.55 -21.93 -6.07
C PHE A 640 -16.62 -20.76 -5.07
N CYS A 641 -15.84 -19.70 -5.32
CA CYS A 641 -15.81 -18.53 -4.44
C CYS A 641 -16.01 -17.23 -5.23
N GLY A 642 -16.92 -16.38 -4.76
CA GLY A 642 -17.31 -15.15 -5.43
C GLY A 642 -16.23 -14.07 -5.37
N VAL A 643 -15.69 -13.71 -6.54
CA VAL A 643 -14.77 -12.59 -6.71
C VAL A 643 -15.55 -11.44 -7.35
N LEU A 644 -16.28 -10.71 -6.49
CA LEU A 644 -17.21 -9.65 -6.89
C LEU A 644 -16.56 -8.28 -6.66
N PRO A 645 -16.62 -7.34 -7.63
CA PRO A 645 -16.00 -6.01 -7.50
C PRO A 645 -16.41 -5.30 -6.21
N GLY A 646 -15.46 -4.60 -5.61
CA GLY A 646 -15.74 -3.50 -4.68
C GLY A 646 -15.72 -2.19 -5.45
N ASP A 647 -15.17 -1.16 -4.83
CA ASP A 647 -14.71 0.04 -5.56
C ASP A 647 -13.54 -0.37 -6.46
N GLY A 648 -13.82 -0.61 -7.74
CA GLY A 648 -12.84 -1.17 -8.68
C GLY A 648 -12.64 -2.69 -8.53
N TRP A 649 -11.44 -3.10 -8.12
CA TRP A 649 -11.04 -4.51 -8.06
C TRP A 649 -11.64 -5.28 -6.87
N SER A 650 -11.57 -6.61 -6.92
CA SER A 650 -11.90 -7.48 -5.80
C SER A 650 -10.66 -8.23 -5.33
N GLY A 651 -10.05 -7.75 -4.24
CA GLY A 651 -8.97 -8.46 -3.53
C GLY A 651 -9.43 -9.76 -2.82
N ARG A 652 -10.41 -10.48 -3.37
CA ARG A 652 -10.87 -11.83 -2.94
C ARG A 652 -10.37 -12.93 -3.88
N MET A 653 -9.78 -12.56 -5.01
CA MET A 653 -9.24 -13.52 -5.99
C MET A 653 -8.07 -14.31 -5.38
N GLU A 654 -7.23 -13.58 -4.67
CA GLU A 654 -6.05 -14.06 -3.97
C GLU A 654 -6.43 -15.03 -2.85
N ASP A 655 -7.40 -14.66 -2.00
CA ASP A 655 -7.92 -15.52 -0.93
C ASP A 655 -8.48 -16.84 -1.51
N SER A 656 -9.33 -16.73 -2.54
CA SER A 656 -9.90 -17.88 -3.23
C SER A 656 -8.80 -18.85 -3.70
N ILE A 657 -7.77 -18.33 -4.37
CA ILE A 657 -6.65 -19.13 -4.90
C ILE A 657 -5.78 -19.71 -3.76
N LEU A 658 -5.46 -18.93 -2.73
CA LEU A 658 -4.65 -19.34 -1.59
C LEU A 658 -5.34 -20.40 -0.71
N GLN A 659 -6.67 -20.48 -0.75
CA GLN A 659 -7.46 -21.54 -0.11
C GLN A 659 -7.89 -22.62 -1.11
N GLY A 660 -7.44 -22.53 -2.38
CA GLY A 660 -7.72 -23.47 -3.45
C GLY A 660 -9.18 -23.55 -3.87
N CYS A 661 -10.00 -22.56 -3.52
CA CYS A 661 -11.35 -22.39 -4.04
C CYS A 661 -11.30 -21.83 -5.46
N ILE A 662 -12.22 -22.24 -6.35
CA ILE A 662 -12.22 -21.77 -7.74
C ILE A 662 -12.78 -20.34 -7.77
N PRO A 663 -11.98 -19.31 -8.16
CA PRO A 663 -12.47 -17.93 -8.20
C PRO A 663 -13.48 -17.74 -9.33
N VAL A 664 -14.71 -17.41 -8.96
CA VAL A 664 -15.78 -17.00 -9.89
C VAL A 664 -15.81 -15.48 -9.93
N VAL A 665 -15.10 -14.94 -10.93
CA VAL A 665 -15.03 -13.48 -11.15
C VAL A 665 -16.32 -13.04 -11.85
N ILE A 666 -17.17 -12.30 -11.14
CA ILE A 666 -18.39 -11.71 -11.68
C ILE A 666 -18.19 -10.19 -11.70
N GLN A 667 -17.62 -9.72 -12.81
CA GLN A 667 -17.38 -8.31 -13.09
C GLN A 667 -17.76 -8.04 -14.56
N VAL A 668 -18.22 -6.83 -14.86
CA VAL A 668 -18.93 -6.54 -16.12
C VAL A 668 -17.99 -6.56 -17.37
N VAL A 669 -16.67 -6.45 -17.18
CA VAL A 669 -15.60 -6.81 -18.16
C VAL A 669 -14.31 -7.18 -17.43
N ILE A 670 -13.62 -8.26 -17.84
CA ILE A 670 -12.16 -8.42 -17.73
C ILE A 670 -11.63 -9.14 -18.98
N SER A 671 -10.49 -8.71 -19.53
CA SER A 671 -9.93 -9.26 -20.78
C SER A 671 -8.79 -10.28 -20.58
N SER A 672 -7.93 -10.10 -19.57
CA SER A 672 -6.87 -11.06 -19.19
C SER A 672 -6.30 -10.73 -17.80
N PHE A 673 -5.71 -11.75 -17.15
CA PHE A 673 -5.03 -11.64 -15.85
C PHE A 673 -3.59 -12.17 -15.92
N LEU A 674 -2.70 -11.64 -15.08
CA LEU A 674 -1.42 -12.25 -14.75
C LEU A 674 -1.17 -12.07 -13.25
N LEU A 675 -1.60 -13.01 -12.39
CA LEU A 675 -1.19 -12.95 -10.99
C LEU A 675 0.34 -12.98 -10.90
N LEU A 676 0.90 -12.28 -9.91
CA LEU A 676 2.27 -12.46 -9.45
C LEU A 676 2.22 -12.82 -7.96
N CYS A 677 2.06 -14.10 -7.66
CA CYS A 677 2.34 -14.58 -6.31
C CYS A 677 3.86 -14.58 -6.09
N GLN A 678 4.33 -14.45 -4.84
CA GLN A 678 5.75 -14.58 -4.46
C GLN A 678 6.40 -15.93 -4.83
N ASN A 679 5.68 -16.86 -5.46
CA ASN A 679 6.19 -18.12 -6.02
C ASN A 679 5.61 -18.48 -7.40
N GLY A 680 5.14 -17.51 -8.21
CA GLY A 680 4.84 -17.73 -9.64
C GLY A 680 3.57 -17.06 -10.16
N SER A 681 3.42 -17.05 -11.48
CA SER A 681 2.28 -16.41 -12.16
C SER A 681 1.16 -17.37 -12.55
N LEU A 682 -0.08 -16.91 -12.36
CA LEU A 682 -1.29 -17.63 -12.75
C LEU A 682 -2.05 -16.82 -13.82
N LYS A 683 -2.10 -17.33 -15.05
CA LYS A 683 -2.79 -16.67 -16.18
C LYS A 683 -4.21 -17.26 -16.35
N ILE A 684 -5.20 -16.69 -15.67
CA ILE A 684 -6.61 -17.12 -15.81
C ILE A 684 -7.26 -16.40 -17.00
N ARG A 685 -7.64 -17.15 -18.04
CA ARG A 685 -8.59 -16.72 -19.08
C ARG A 685 -9.99 -17.27 -18.76
N ASN A 686 -10.77 -16.53 -17.98
CA ASN A 686 -12.20 -16.81 -17.80
C ASN A 686 -13.02 -15.87 -18.68
N LYS A 687 -13.72 -16.43 -19.68
CA LYS A 687 -14.60 -15.71 -20.59
C LYS A 687 -16.06 -16.05 -20.29
N PHE A 688 -16.56 -15.61 -19.13
CA PHE A 688 -18.00 -15.67 -18.84
C PHE A 688 -18.68 -14.40 -19.34
N ARG A 689 -19.58 -14.59 -20.29
CA ARG A 689 -20.36 -13.54 -20.93
C ARG A 689 -21.75 -13.57 -20.32
N ILE A 690 -22.07 -12.60 -19.48
CA ILE A 690 -23.46 -12.25 -19.19
C ILE A 690 -23.83 -11.26 -20.30
N ASP A 691 -24.63 -11.71 -21.26
CA ASP A 691 -25.33 -10.81 -22.17
C ASP A 691 -26.59 -10.33 -21.43
N ASP A 692 -26.64 -9.03 -21.10
CA ASP A 692 -27.87 -8.41 -20.61
C ASP A 692 -28.89 -8.36 -21.75
N SER A 693 -30.08 -8.91 -21.50
CA SER A 693 -31.28 -8.82 -22.36
C SER A 693 -32.22 -7.74 -21.86
#